data_AF-A0AAQ4Q8F9-F1
#
_entry.id   AF-A0AAQ4Q8F9-F1
#
_cell.length_a   1.000
_cell.length_b   1.000
_cell.length_c   1.000
_cell.angle_alpha   90.00
_cell.angle_beta   90.00
_cell.angle_gamma   90.00
#
_symmetry.space_group_name_H-M   'P 1'
#
loop_
_entity.id
_entity.type
_entity.pdbx_description
1 polymer ?
#
loop_
_entity_poly.entity_id
_entity_poly.type
_entity_poly.pdbx_seq_one_letter_code
_entity_poly.pdbx_strand_id
1 'polypeptide(L)'
;MGTTQNTSALEDEFMCKSPAISDIVILLDGSSSISRINFELARTFLENLVRAFSVGYDKTRIGLVQYSGDFWIEWHLNAHTTKEGVIEAIKNLLHKGGGTKTGQALIFILDTSFKAKFGSRPGVPKILILITDGDSQDDVTSPARSLREAGIELFAIGVRDAPFSELKAIASPPEETHVYNLADFSGLSNIVESLSKTVCERVEQLDTQIKDYIRLVNGSTHCSGRLEVRSNQSNQSNQWSSVCEEDFDQQDAEVVCSELGCGALSVLQGALYGEVEAPMWTKEFQCGGHESSLLYCRSSGSERNTCSPGKAVGLTCSEPVRLVGGASRCEGTLEVKYQGEWRPVDYYRWNLKVADVACRDLDCGSAVSIRDRESSESFVWRIPYDCVQSGSALRDCLLPRSSSSILDLTCSDSIRLVNGSSLCSGRLEVRSNQSNQSNQWSSVCEEDFDQQDAEVVCRELGCGALSVLQGALYGEVEAPMWPKEFQCGGHESSLLYCRSSGSERNTCSPGKAVGLTCSEPVRLVGGASRCEGTLEVEYQGEWRPVDYYRWNLKVADVACRDLDCGSAVSIRDREESSERSVWWIPSDCVQSGSAVRDCLLPRSSSSIMDLTCSKLLFQPIISVSSSMYGVSEAQQQGAQVLRGSTFTVCCSIQPQYPGGSFQLTSLSLNSAHNYTKPAVNHSANFLFPAAEPAHHGSYRCVYHLYVFSHDFSSESRLLRLSVEGKLTVYMPVSGR
;
A
#
# COMPACT_ATOMS: atom_id res chain seq x y z
N MET A 1 -17.33 29.46 42.68
CA MET A 1 -16.26 29.24 41.67
C MET A 1 -16.46 27.85 41.13
N GLY A 2 -16.83 27.76 39.84
CA GLY A 2 -17.39 26.57 39.22
C GLY A 2 -16.37 25.48 38.92
N THR A 3 -16.85 24.24 38.97
CA THR A 3 -16.21 23.04 38.44
C THR A 3 -16.64 22.87 36.99
N THR A 4 -15.72 23.08 36.05
CA THR A 4 -15.89 22.71 34.64
C THR A 4 -15.57 21.22 34.48
N GLN A 5 -16.59 20.46 34.04
CA GLN A 5 -16.45 19.06 33.63
C GLN A 5 -15.64 18.99 32.33
N ASN A 6 -14.80 17.96 32.24
CA ASN A 6 -13.97 17.63 31.09
C ASN A 6 -14.84 16.82 30.09
N THR A 7 -15.34 17.46 29.05
CA THR A 7 -16.26 16.87 28.04
C THR A 7 -15.53 16.43 26.77
N SER A 8 -14.36 15.79 26.86
CA SER A 8 -13.57 15.40 25.68
C SER A 8 -13.32 13.89 25.53
N ALA A 9 -14.04 13.04 26.26
CA ALA A 9 -13.83 11.59 26.23
C ALA A 9 -15.09 10.76 25.87
N LEU A 10 -16.11 11.37 25.26
CA LEU A 10 -17.36 10.69 24.86
C LEU A 10 -17.71 10.86 23.36
N GLU A 11 -16.81 11.41 22.53
CA GLU A 11 -17.09 11.67 21.10
C GLU A 11 -16.65 10.54 20.13
N ASP A 12 -16.01 9.47 20.61
CA ASP A 12 -15.30 8.50 19.74
C ASP A 12 -16.00 7.14 19.52
N GLU A 13 -17.29 6.98 19.88
CA GLU A 13 -18.03 5.72 19.65
C GLU A 13 -19.13 5.82 18.56
N PHE A 14 -19.32 7.00 17.95
CA PHE A 14 -20.50 7.30 17.09
C PHE A 14 -20.20 7.44 15.58
N MET A 15 -19.04 6.99 15.12
CA MET A 15 -18.61 7.20 13.72
C MET A 15 -18.93 5.99 12.84
N CYS A 16 -19.24 6.20 11.55
CA CYS A 16 -19.02 5.13 10.57
C CYS A 16 -17.60 4.59 10.81
N LYS A 17 -17.48 3.30 11.15
CA LYS A 17 -16.22 2.70 11.62
C LYS A 17 -15.10 2.79 10.57
N SER A 18 -15.49 2.98 9.31
CA SER A 18 -14.62 3.25 8.17
C SER A 18 -15.04 4.57 7.48
N PRO A 19 -14.11 5.31 6.85
CA PRO A 19 -14.47 6.43 5.98
C PRO A 19 -15.14 5.91 4.70
N ALA A 20 -16.43 5.58 4.80
CA ALA A 20 -17.22 5.08 3.68
C ALA A 20 -17.41 6.17 2.62
N ILE A 21 -17.02 5.90 1.36
CA ILE A 21 -17.16 6.82 0.24
C ILE A 21 -18.62 6.79 -0.23
N SER A 22 -19.31 7.94 -0.20
CA SER A 22 -20.73 8.05 -0.57
C SER A 22 -21.11 9.45 -1.02
N ASP A 23 -22.12 9.55 -1.88
CA ASP A 23 -22.75 10.81 -2.25
C ASP A 23 -24.13 10.90 -1.59
N ILE A 24 -24.27 11.80 -0.62
CA ILE A 24 -25.51 12.00 0.13
C ILE A 24 -26.14 13.32 -0.29
N VAL A 25 -27.37 13.28 -0.75
CA VAL A 25 -28.18 14.47 -0.99
C VAL A 25 -29.28 14.52 0.05
N ILE A 26 -29.43 15.67 0.70
CA ILE A 26 -30.48 15.93 1.66
C ILE A 26 -31.56 16.76 0.97
N LEU A 27 -32.76 16.23 0.89
CA LEU A 27 -33.93 16.93 0.39
C LEU A 27 -34.77 17.39 1.58
N LEU A 28 -34.70 18.68 1.88
CA LEU A 28 -35.36 19.29 3.03
C LEU A 28 -36.63 20.01 2.61
N ASP A 29 -37.76 19.63 3.20
CA ASP A 29 -38.99 20.40 3.11
C ASP A 29 -38.82 21.76 3.81
N GLY A 30 -39.01 22.83 3.05
CA GLY A 30 -38.96 24.22 3.50
C GLY A 30 -40.31 24.93 3.35
N SER A 31 -41.41 24.18 3.22
CA SER A 31 -42.76 24.70 3.04
C SER A 31 -43.28 25.47 4.25
N SER A 32 -44.44 26.14 4.07
CA SER A 32 -45.03 26.99 5.10
C SER A 32 -45.68 26.24 6.27
N SER A 33 -45.90 24.92 6.16
CA SER A 33 -46.38 24.07 7.28
C SER A 33 -45.34 23.94 8.39
N ILE A 34 -44.07 24.07 8.03
CA ILE A 34 -42.94 24.07 8.95
C ILE A 34 -42.76 25.48 9.51
N SER A 35 -43.03 25.64 10.81
CA SER A 35 -42.75 26.91 11.49
C SER A 35 -41.25 27.20 11.53
N ARG A 36 -40.85 28.48 11.63
CA ARG A 36 -39.43 28.85 11.77
C ARG A 36 -38.72 28.13 12.92
N ILE A 37 -39.43 27.89 14.04
CA ILE A 37 -38.88 27.17 15.20
C ILE A 37 -38.59 25.70 14.84
N ASN A 38 -39.50 25.05 14.12
CA ASN A 38 -39.29 23.68 13.66
C ASN A 38 -38.17 23.59 12.61
N PHE A 39 -38.05 24.61 11.76
CA PHE A 39 -36.97 24.67 10.78
C PHE A 39 -35.59 24.77 11.47
N GLU A 40 -35.48 25.50 12.59
CA GLU A 40 -34.25 25.51 13.40
C GLU A 40 -33.94 24.14 14.02
N LEU A 41 -34.96 23.38 14.43
CA LEU A 41 -34.77 21.99 14.88
C LEU A 41 -34.28 21.09 13.75
N ALA A 42 -34.82 21.25 12.54
CA ALA A 42 -34.32 20.55 11.35
C ALA A 42 -32.87 20.92 11.03
N ARG A 43 -32.48 22.20 11.11
CA ARG A 43 -31.08 22.63 10.95
C ARG A 43 -30.16 21.99 11.98
N THR A 44 -30.57 21.98 13.26
CA THR A 44 -29.82 21.32 14.34
C THR A 44 -29.65 19.82 14.08
N PHE A 45 -30.70 19.16 13.61
CA PHE A 45 -30.65 17.76 13.20
C PHE A 45 -29.65 17.53 12.07
N LEU A 46 -29.68 18.36 11.03
CA LEU A 46 -28.73 18.27 9.90
C LEU A 46 -27.28 18.46 10.35
N GLU A 47 -27.01 19.41 11.25
CA GLU A 47 -25.67 19.58 11.81
C GLU A 47 -25.17 18.30 12.50
N ASN A 48 -26.01 17.68 13.34
CA ASN A 48 -25.66 16.46 14.05
C ASN A 48 -25.53 15.24 13.12
N LEU A 49 -26.38 15.15 12.09
CA LEU A 49 -26.31 14.11 11.07
C LEU A 49 -24.99 14.21 10.29
N VAL A 50 -24.61 15.40 9.82
CA VAL A 50 -23.35 15.64 9.10
C VAL A 50 -22.13 15.31 9.96
N ARG A 51 -22.21 15.53 11.28
CA ARG A 51 -21.11 15.18 12.21
C ARG A 51 -20.80 13.69 12.25
N ALA A 52 -21.79 12.83 12.01
CA ALA A 52 -21.62 11.38 12.00
C ALA A 52 -20.84 10.86 10.77
N PHE A 53 -20.80 11.64 9.68
CA PHE A 53 -20.13 11.24 8.44
C PHE A 53 -18.72 11.81 8.33
N SER A 54 -17.83 11.07 7.67
CA SER A 54 -16.52 11.58 7.28
C SER A 54 -16.65 12.39 5.99
N VAL A 55 -16.90 13.70 6.11
CA VAL A 55 -17.06 14.58 4.94
C VAL A 55 -15.72 14.96 4.36
N GLY A 56 -15.58 14.80 3.05
CA GLY A 56 -14.33 15.07 2.34
C GLY A 56 -14.52 14.93 0.83
N TYR A 57 -13.58 15.47 0.07
CA TYR A 57 -13.61 15.37 -1.39
C TYR A 57 -13.56 13.90 -1.87
N ASP A 58 -12.77 13.08 -1.20
CA ASP A 58 -12.52 11.64 -1.41
C ASP A 58 -13.33 10.75 -0.45
N LYS A 59 -14.20 11.34 0.38
CA LYS A 59 -15.01 10.64 1.39
C LYS A 59 -16.49 10.84 1.13
N THR A 60 -17.31 11.10 2.13
CA THR A 60 -18.72 11.46 1.93
C THR A 60 -18.84 12.89 1.37
N ARG A 61 -19.57 13.04 0.27
CA ARG A 61 -19.98 14.36 -0.27
C ARG A 61 -21.42 14.61 0.10
N ILE A 62 -21.74 15.84 0.55
CA ILE A 62 -23.09 16.18 1.02
C ILE A 62 -23.63 17.38 0.24
N GLY A 63 -24.69 17.14 -0.52
CA GLY A 63 -25.49 18.17 -1.19
C GLY A 63 -26.78 18.43 -0.42
N LEU A 64 -27.33 19.63 -0.56
CA LEU A 64 -28.61 19.97 0.06
C LEU A 64 -29.50 20.76 -0.90
N VAL A 65 -30.74 20.30 -1.00
CA VAL A 65 -31.81 20.96 -1.75
C VAL A 65 -32.96 21.22 -0.80
N GLN A 66 -33.44 22.46 -0.81
CA GLN A 66 -34.68 22.82 -0.14
C GLN A 66 -35.81 22.86 -1.16
N TYR A 67 -36.99 22.35 -0.81
CA TYR A 67 -38.17 22.42 -1.67
C TYR A 67 -39.38 23.00 -0.94
N SER A 68 -40.27 23.60 -1.72
CA SER A 68 -41.62 23.95 -1.31
C SER A 68 -42.57 23.86 -2.52
N GLY A 69 -43.10 25.00 -2.99
CA GLY A 69 -43.75 25.11 -4.30
C GLY A 69 -42.77 25.24 -5.47
N ASP A 70 -41.53 25.65 -5.17
CA ASP A 70 -40.37 25.74 -6.04
C ASP A 70 -39.18 24.97 -5.39
N PHE A 71 -38.02 24.93 -6.07
CA PHE A 71 -36.85 24.15 -5.65
C PHE A 71 -35.61 25.05 -5.59
N TRP A 72 -34.82 24.95 -4.53
CA TRP A 72 -33.57 25.68 -4.36
C TRP A 72 -32.44 24.72 -4.03
N ILE A 73 -31.45 24.67 -4.90
CA ILE A 73 -30.18 24.02 -4.60
C ILE A 73 -29.43 24.98 -3.68
N GLU A 74 -29.35 24.64 -2.39
CA GLU A 74 -28.59 25.44 -1.43
C GLU A 74 -27.09 25.21 -1.69
N TRP A 75 -26.70 23.95 -1.97
CA TRP A 75 -25.39 23.64 -2.54
C TRP A 75 -25.34 22.25 -3.20
N HIS A 76 -24.42 22.10 -4.15
CA HIS A 76 -24.13 20.85 -4.85
C HIS A 76 -23.16 19.95 -4.08
N LEU A 77 -23.02 18.68 -4.48
CA LEU A 77 -22.12 17.69 -3.84
C LEU A 77 -20.63 18.10 -3.89
N ASN A 78 -20.23 18.92 -4.86
CA ASN A 78 -18.86 19.42 -5.02
C ASN A 78 -18.62 20.81 -4.40
N ALA A 79 -19.58 21.38 -3.68
CA ALA A 79 -19.46 22.74 -3.15
C ALA A 79 -18.60 22.82 -1.88
N HIS A 80 -18.62 21.79 -1.05
CA HIS A 80 -17.89 21.76 0.23
C HIS A 80 -17.00 20.52 0.32
N THR A 81 -15.75 20.72 0.73
CA THR A 81 -14.75 19.65 0.87
C THR A 81 -14.40 19.32 2.33
N THR A 82 -15.02 19.99 3.29
CA THR A 82 -14.79 19.79 4.73
C THR A 82 -16.12 19.71 5.49
N LYS A 83 -16.12 18.92 6.58
CA LYS A 83 -17.26 18.77 7.50
C LYS A 83 -17.71 20.12 8.05
N GLU A 84 -16.76 20.93 8.48
CA GLU A 84 -16.99 22.26 9.06
C GLU A 84 -17.62 23.21 8.04
N GLY A 85 -17.22 23.12 6.76
CA GLY A 85 -17.79 23.91 5.67
C GLY A 85 -19.27 23.60 5.45
N VAL A 86 -19.65 22.32 5.48
CA VAL A 86 -21.06 21.91 5.37
C VAL A 86 -21.87 22.36 6.59
N ILE A 87 -21.33 22.21 7.80
CA ILE A 87 -21.98 22.65 9.04
C ILE A 87 -22.23 24.17 9.01
N GLU A 88 -21.26 24.95 8.53
CA GLU A 88 -21.42 26.40 8.40
C GLU A 88 -22.45 26.79 7.33
N ALA A 89 -22.52 26.06 6.22
CA ALA A 89 -23.58 26.26 5.22
C ALA A 89 -24.97 25.98 5.80
N ILE A 90 -25.12 24.90 6.58
CA ILE A 90 -26.37 24.56 7.28
C ILE A 90 -26.80 25.66 8.25
N LYS A 91 -25.85 26.29 8.95
CA LYS A 91 -26.14 27.41 9.87
C LYS A 91 -26.64 28.67 9.18
N ASN A 92 -26.43 28.81 7.88
CA ASN A 92 -26.86 29.97 7.11
C ASN A 92 -28.13 29.68 6.28
N LEU A 93 -28.74 28.50 6.44
CA LEU A 93 -29.96 28.12 5.74
C LEU A 93 -31.15 28.99 6.15
N LEU A 94 -31.82 29.53 5.13
CA LEU A 94 -33.04 30.31 5.27
C LEU A 94 -34.27 29.46 4.92
N HIS A 95 -35.30 29.59 5.75
CA HIS A 95 -36.62 28.98 5.50
C HIS A 95 -37.32 29.72 4.35
N LYS A 96 -37.65 29.02 3.25
CA LYS A 96 -38.25 29.63 2.04
C LYS A 96 -39.76 29.84 2.16
N GLY A 97 -40.47 28.91 2.79
CA GLY A 97 -41.93 28.86 2.77
C GLY A 97 -42.49 28.49 1.39
N GLY A 98 -43.78 28.21 1.31
CA GLY A 98 -44.50 27.86 0.07
C GLY A 98 -45.40 26.63 0.22
N GLY A 99 -45.81 26.06 -0.92
CA GLY A 99 -46.52 24.76 -0.97
C GLY A 99 -45.59 23.56 -0.74
N THR A 100 -46.08 22.35 -0.96
CA THR A 100 -45.32 21.10 -0.71
C THR A 100 -45.44 20.17 -1.92
N LYS A 101 -44.55 20.33 -2.91
CA LYS A 101 -44.50 19.50 -4.13
C LYS A 101 -43.35 18.49 -4.07
N THR A 102 -43.53 17.43 -3.28
CA THR A 102 -42.48 16.44 -3.05
C THR A 102 -42.19 15.62 -4.31
N GLY A 103 -43.20 15.27 -5.10
CA GLY A 103 -43.04 14.49 -6.33
C GLY A 103 -42.16 15.20 -7.36
N GLN A 104 -42.43 16.48 -7.63
CA GLN A 104 -41.58 17.29 -8.51
C GLN A 104 -40.19 17.53 -7.94
N ALA A 105 -40.04 17.64 -6.61
CA ALA A 105 -38.73 17.75 -5.98
C ALA A 105 -37.88 16.49 -6.23
N LEU A 106 -38.48 15.30 -6.15
CA LEU A 106 -37.80 14.03 -6.44
C LEU A 106 -37.34 13.95 -7.92
N ILE A 107 -38.16 14.41 -8.86
CA ILE A 107 -37.75 14.52 -10.29
C ILE A 107 -36.59 15.51 -10.44
N PHE A 108 -36.68 16.67 -9.80
CA PHE A 108 -35.65 17.69 -9.85
C PHE A 108 -34.30 17.17 -9.33
N ILE A 109 -34.30 16.37 -8.25
CA ILE A 109 -33.10 15.71 -7.72
C ILE A 109 -32.48 14.77 -8.76
N LEU A 110 -33.29 13.97 -9.45
CA LEU A 110 -32.83 13.02 -10.47
C LEU A 110 -32.11 13.73 -11.63
N ASP A 111 -32.61 14.90 -12.04
CA ASP A 111 -32.07 15.67 -13.17
C ASP A 111 -30.91 16.61 -12.80
N THR A 112 -30.67 16.81 -11.50
CA THR A 112 -29.65 17.74 -10.99
C THR A 112 -28.67 17.05 -10.05
N SER A 113 -29.04 16.84 -8.80
CA SER A 113 -28.09 16.62 -7.70
C SER A 113 -27.21 15.38 -7.85
N PHE A 114 -27.68 14.33 -8.55
CA PHE A 114 -26.92 13.11 -8.80
C PHE A 114 -26.25 13.03 -10.18
N LYS A 115 -26.06 14.18 -10.87
CA LYS A 115 -25.31 14.26 -12.12
C LYS A 115 -23.84 14.64 -11.87
N ALA A 116 -22.94 14.13 -12.72
CA ALA A 116 -21.50 14.35 -12.60
C ALA A 116 -21.09 15.84 -12.57
N LYS A 117 -21.73 16.68 -13.40
CA LYS A 117 -21.51 18.14 -13.41
C LYS A 117 -21.77 18.84 -12.07
N PHE A 118 -22.56 18.21 -11.19
CA PHE A 118 -22.96 18.72 -9.88
C PHE A 118 -22.29 17.96 -8.73
N GLY A 119 -21.20 17.23 -9.02
CA GLY A 119 -20.33 16.64 -8.02
C GLY A 119 -20.61 15.17 -7.68
N SER A 120 -21.63 14.55 -8.28
CA SER A 120 -21.86 13.12 -8.09
C SER A 120 -20.79 12.29 -8.79
N ARG A 121 -20.29 11.27 -8.10
CA ARG A 121 -19.22 10.38 -8.54
C ARG A 121 -19.80 9.10 -9.15
N PRO A 122 -19.23 8.60 -10.25
CA PRO A 122 -19.58 7.28 -10.76
C PRO A 122 -19.00 6.18 -9.85
N GLY A 123 -19.65 5.01 -9.82
CA GLY A 123 -19.20 3.88 -8.98
C GLY A 123 -19.30 4.10 -7.46
N VAL A 124 -19.88 5.21 -7.00
CA VAL A 124 -20.03 5.54 -5.57
C VAL A 124 -21.48 5.40 -5.13
N PRO A 125 -21.78 4.80 -3.96
CA PRO A 125 -23.13 4.73 -3.41
C PRO A 125 -23.82 6.10 -3.33
N LYS A 126 -25.05 6.17 -3.86
CA LYS A 126 -25.86 7.40 -3.90
C LYS A 126 -27.02 7.28 -2.92
N ILE A 127 -27.13 8.23 -1.99
CA ILE A 127 -28.14 8.23 -0.92
C ILE A 127 -28.95 9.53 -0.98
N LEU A 128 -30.27 9.43 -0.98
CA LEU A 128 -31.17 10.57 -0.78
C LEU A 128 -31.86 10.45 0.57
N ILE A 129 -31.73 11.48 1.41
CA ILE A 129 -32.44 11.59 2.68
C ILE A 129 -33.50 12.67 2.53
N LEU A 130 -34.77 12.28 2.50
CA LEU A 130 -35.92 13.19 2.48
C LEU A 130 -36.37 13.50 3.90
N ILE A 131 -36.59 14.77 4.20
CA ILE A 131 -37.22 15.25 5.43
C ILE A 131 -38.47 16.05 5.04
N THR A 132 -39.65 15.61 5.47
CA THR A 132 -40.95 16.22 5.14
C THR A 132 -41.87 16.28 6.36
N ASP A 133 -42.78 17.25 6.42
CA ASP A 133 -43.75 17.40 7.52
C ASP A 133 -45.23 17.21 7.12
N GLY A 134 -45.52 16.83 5.86
CA GLY A 134 -46.90 16.76 5.38
C GLY A 134 -47.16 15.98 4.09
N ASP A 135 -48.44 15.95 3.74
CA ASP A 135 -49.05 15.33 2.55
C ASP A 135 -48.61 16.05 1.27
N SER A 136 -48.06 15.30 0.31
CA SER A 136 -47.62 15.89 -0.95
C SER A 136 -48.81 16.34 -1.80
N GLN A 137 -48.68 17.47 -2.49
CA GLN A 137 -49.72 17.98 -3.40
C GLN A 137 -49.68 17.35 -4.80
N ASP A 138 -48.81 16.35 -5.00
CA ASP A 138 -48.50 15.68 -6.28
C ASP A 138 -48.07 14.21 -6.06
N ASP A 139 -48.00 13.42 -7.15
CA ASP A 139 -47.61 12.00 -7.06
C ASP A 139 -46.13 11.84 -6.68
N VAL A 140 -45.88 11.08 -5.62
CA VAL A 140 -44.53 10.73 -5.14
C VAL A 140 -44.09 9.34 -5.61
N THR A 141 -45.01 8.48 -6.05
CA THR A 141 -44.74 7.06 -6.31
C THR A 141 -43.89 6.87 -7.56
N SER A 142 -44.24 7.53 -8.66
CA SER A 142 -43.50 7.40 -9.92
C SER A 142 -42.10 8.03 -9.86
N PRO A 143 -41.93 9.24 -9.30
CA PRO A 143 -40.60 9.83 -9.11
C PRO A 143 -39.70 8.98 -8.22
N ALA A 144 -40.20 8.49 -7.09
CA ALA A 144 -39.41 7.66 -6.18
C ALA A 144 -38.97 6.34 -6.84
N ARG A 145 -39.84 5.71 -7.65
CA ARG A 145 -39.45 4.53 -8.43
C ARG A 145 -38.29 4.84 -9.37
N SER A 146 -38.35 5.97 -10.08
CA SER A 146 -37.32 6.37 -11.04
C SER A 146 -35.96 6.60 -10.35
N LEU A 147 -35.96 7.19 -9.15
CA LEU A 147 -34.75 7.36 -8.34
C LEU A 147 -34.16 6.00 -7.89
N ARG A 148 -35.00 5.05 -7.45
CA ARG A 148 -34.55 3.70 -7.06
C ARG A 148 -34.00 2.92 -8.25
N GLU A 149 -34.65 3.02 -9.41
CA GLU A 149 -34.17 2.42 -10.67
C GLU A 149 -32.83 3.04 -11.12
N ALA A 150 -32.58 4.31 -10.79
CA ALA A 150 -31.29 4.96 -10.99
C ALA A 150 -30.21 4.59 -9.95
N GLY A 151 -30.47 3.60 -9.08
CA GLY A 151 -29.53 3.12 -8.08
C GLY A 151 -29.34 4.04 -6.87
N ILE A 152 -30.30 4.92 -6.59
CA ILE A 152 -30.25 5.84 -5.45
C ILE A 152 -31.03 5.22 -4.28
N GLU A 153 -30.35 5.02 -3.16
CA GLU A 153 -30.97 4.54 -1.93
C GLU A 153 -31.74 5.68 -1.25
N LEU A 154 -33.00 5.44 -0.90
CA LEU A 154 -33.93 6.46 -0.42
C LEU A 154 -34.30 6.24 1.04
N PHE A 155 -34.02 7.24 1.89
CA PHE A 155 -34.48 7.33 3.27
C PHE A 155 -35.56 8.42 3.38
N ALA A 156 -36.68 8.10 4.02
CA ALA A 156 -37.80 9.02 4.20
C ALA A 156 -38.05 9.29 5.69
N ILE A 157 -37.92 10.56 6.08
CA ILE A 157 -38.18 11.05 7.44
C ILE A 157 -39.41 11.94 7.38
N GLY A 158 -40.53 11.41 7.87
CA GLY A 158 -41.77 12.15 8.04
C GLY A 158 -41.90 12.66 9.47
N VAL A 159 -42.36 13.89 9.61
CA VAL A 159 -42.61 14.54 10.90
C VAL A 159 -44.09 14.96 10.98
N ARG A 160 -44.71 14.89 12.16
CA ARG A 160 -46.13 15.18 12.41
C ARG A 160 -47.09 14.25 11.66
N ASP A 161 -47.82 14.81 10.70
CA ASP A 161 -48.94 14.15 10.03
C ASP A 161 -48.54 13.65 8.63
N ALA A 162 -47.23 13.56 8.34
CA ALA A 162 -46.72 12.99 7.10
C ALA A 162 -47.31 11.58 6.88
N PRO A 163 -48.07 11.33 5.79
CA PRO A 163 -48.76 10.06 5.61
C PRO A 163 -47.77 8.91 5.51
N PHE A 164 -47.89 7.94 6.41
CA PHE A 164 -46.98 6.78 6.44
C PHE A 164 -46.96 6.01 5.11
N SER A 165 -48.09 5.99 4.37
CA SER A 165 -48.18 5.40 3.04
C SER A 165 -47.32 6.13 1.99
N GLU A 166 -47.21 7.45 2.06
CA GLU A 166 -46.35 8.23 1.14
C GLU A 166 -44.87 8.00 1.44
N LEU A 167 -44.49 8.02 2.71
CA LEU A 167 -43.11 7.76 3.12
C LEU A 167 -42.64 6.37 2.65
N LYS A 168 -43.51 5.35 2.75
CA LYS A 168 -43.25 4.00 2.22
C LYS A 168 -43.11 3.98 0.70
N ALA A 169 -43.95 4.73 -0.01
CA ALA A 169 -43.87 4.80 -1.47
C ALA A 169 -42.55 5.45 -1.94
N ILE A 170 -41.98 6.34 -1.10
CA ILE A 170 -40.73 7.04 -1.36
C ILE A 170 -39.51 6.18 -0.99
N ALA A 171 -39.45 5.68 0.24
CA ALA A 171 -38.28 4.99 0.78
C ALA A 171 -37.90 3.72 0.00
N SER A 172 -36.64 3.30 0.13
CA SER A 172 -36.16 2.01 -0.38
C SER A 172 -36.48 0.87 0.59
N PRO A 173 -36.69 -0.37 0.12
CA PRO A 173 -36.81 -1.52 1.01
C PRO A 173 -35.48 -1.85 1.73
N PRO A 174 -35.49 -2.36 2.98
CA PRO A 174 -36.66 -2.66 3.80
C PRO A 174 -37.19 -1.44 4.58
N GLU A 175 -38.51 -1.35 4.68
CA GLU A 175 -39.23 -0.20 5.25
C GLU A 175 -38.84 0.09 6.70
N GLU A 176 -38.54 -0.95 7.49
CA GLU A 176 -38.25 -0.87 8.92
C GLU A 176 -36.97 -0.07 9.24
N THR A 177 -36.12 0.14 8.25
CA THR A 177 -34.83 0.84 8.39
C THR A 177 -34.75 2.12 7.55
N HIS A 178 -35.65 2.31 6.58
CA HIS A 178 -35.62 3.44 5.65
C HIS A 178 -36.77 4.44 5.85
N VAL A 179 -37.75 4.11 6.69
CA VAL A 179 -38.88 5.00 7.01
C VAL A 179 -38.85 5.38 8.49
N TYR A 180 -38.75 6.69 8.76
CA TYR A 180 -38.84 7.27 10.10
C TYR A 180 -40.09 8.13 10.18
N ASN A 181 -41.05 7.75 11.02
CA ASN A 181 -42.27 8.52 11.24
C ASN A 181 -42.27 9.10 12.66
N LEU A 182 -42.11 10.41 12.77
CA LEU A 182 -41.94 11.14 14.02
C LEU A 182 -43.18 11.96 14.35
N ALA A 183 -43.60 11.94 15.60
CA ALA A 183 -44.76 12.72 16.05
C ALA A 183 -44.54 14.24 15.95
N ASP A 184 -43.29 14.70 16.14
CA ASP A 184 -42.93 16.12 16.04
C ASP A 184 -41.43 16.30 15.76
N PHE A 185 -41.03 17.56 15.49
CA PHE A 185 -39.66 17.93 15.14
C PHE A 185 -38.65 17.72 16.26
N SER A 186 -39.07 17.62 17.52
CA SER A 186 -38.17 17.29 18.62
C SER A 186 -37.70 15.84 18.56
N GLY A 187 -38.48 14.96 17.92
CA GLY A 187 -38.10 13.57 17.67
C GLY A 187 -36.88 13.40 16.75
N LEU A 188 -36.53 14.42 15.96
CA LEU A 188 -35.39 14.36 15.04
C LEU A 188 -34.07 14.08 15.77
N SER A 189 -33.88 14.62 16.98
CA SER A 189 -32.66 14.38 17.76
C SER A 189 -32.50 12.91 18.17
N ASN A 190 -33.61 12.16 18.29
CA ASN A 190 -33.60 10.76 18.74
C ASN A 190 -33.21 9.78 17.63
N ILE A 191 -33.30 10.19 16.36
CA ILE A 191 -33.02 9.30 15.22
C ILE A 191 -31.64 9.53 14.60
N VAL A 192 -30.88 10.54 15.04
CA VAL A 192 -29.55 10.84 14.47
C VAL A 192 -28.66 9.60 14.49
N GLU A 193 -28.60 8.89 15.63
CA GLU A 193 -27.76 7.71 15.81
C GLU A 193 -28.23 6.51 14.97
N SER A 194 -29.53 6.21 15.00
CA SER A 194 -30.06 5.06 14.26
C SER A 194 -30.01 5.28 12.75
N LEU A 195 -30.30 6.50 12.28
CA LEU A 195 -30.21 6.87 10.88
C LEU A 195 -28.76 6.85 10.39
N SER A 196 -27.83 7.51 11.10
CA SER A 196 -26.43 7.57 10.67
C SER A 196 -25.85 6.17 10.56
N LYS A 197 -26.07 5.31 11.56
CA LYS A 197 -25.63 3.92 11.56
C LYS A 197 -26.20 3.14 10.37
N THR A 198 -27.51 3.24 10.14
CA THR A 198 -28.18 2.52 9.04
C THR A 198 -27.65 2.99 7.68
N VAL A 199 -27.48 4.29 7.50
CA VAL A 199 -26.89 4.86 6.27
C VAL A 199 -25.45 4.35 6.10
N CYS A 200 -24.61 4.35 7.14
CA CYS A 200 -23.24 3.83 7.07
C CYS A 200 -23.23 2.35 6.64
N GLU A 201 -24.01 1.50 7.31
CA GLU A 201 -24.08 0.06 7.02
C GLU A 201 -24.56 -0.19 5.58
N ARG A 202 -25.53 0.61 5.11
CA ARG A 202 -26.06 0.49 3.75
C ARG A 202 -25.06 0.96 2.70
N VAL A 203 -24.32 2.03 2.96
CA VAL A 203 -23.23 2.49 2.08
C VAL A 203 -22.16 1.40 1.92
N GLU A 204 -21.72 0.77 3.02
CA GLU A 204 -20.72 -0.32 2.96
C GLU A 204 -21.25 -1.54 2.16
N GLN A 205 -22.52 -1.89 2.31
CA GLN A 205 -23.16 -2.95 1.53
C GLN A 205 -23.28 -2.59 0.04
N LEU A 206 -23.62 -1.34 -0.29
CA LEU A 206 -23.72 -0.89 -1.67
C LEU A 206 -22.35 -0.80 -2.34
N ASP A 207 -21.33 -0.30 -1.64
CA ASP A 207 -19.95 -0.19 -2.14
C ASP A 207 -19.37 -1.57 -2.46
N THR A 208 -19.56 -2.54 -1.56
CA THR A 208 -19.19 -3.93 -1.83
C THR A 208 -19.97 -4.48 -3.03
N GLN A 209 -21.29 -4.32 -3.09
CA GLN A 209 -22.08 -4.80 -4.24
C GLN A 209 -21.65 -4.22 -5.58
N ILE A 210 -21.31 -2.93 -5.64
CA ILE A 210 -20.84 -2.26 -6.87
C ILE A 210 -19.48 -2.83 -7.28
N LYS A 211 -18.50 -2.87 -6.36
CA LYS A 211 -17.14 -3.35 -6.66
C LYS A 211 -17.06 -4.82 -7.05
N ASP A 212 -18.01 -5.62 -6.58
CA ASP A 212 -18.03 -7.07 -6.75
C ASP A 212 -18.96 -7.53 -7.90
N TYR A 213 -19.52 -6.59 -8.69
CA TYR A 213 -20.45 -6.86 -9.79
C TYR A 213 -19.76 -7.00 -11.15
N ILE A 214 -18.73 -6.19 -11.43
CA ILE A 214 -18.01 -6.19 -12.72
C ILE A 214 -16.50 -6.32 -12.52
N ARG A 215 -15.81 -6.88 -13.51
CA ARG A 215 -14.34 -6.84 -13.61
C ARG A 215 -13.88 -6.89 -15.06
N LEU A 216 -12.69 -6.36 -15.31
CA LEU A 216 -11.96 -6.56 -16.57
C LEU A 216 -10.84 -7.56 -16.33
N VAL A 217 -10.77 -8.58 -17.20
CA VAL A 217 -9.75 -9.64 -17.13
C VAL A 217 -8.95 -9.72 -18.43
N ASN A 218 -7.75 -10.27 -18.35
CA ASN A 218 -6.83 -10.44 -19.48
C ASN A 218 -6.44 -9.15 -20.23
N GLY A 219 -6.71 -7.98 -19.65
CA GLY A 219 -6.21 -6.70 -20.17
C GLY A 219 -4.85 -6.32 -19.61
N SER A 220 -4.26 -5.32 -20.23
CA SER A 220 -2.95 -4.75 -19.85
C SER A 220 -3.03 -3.81 -18.66
N THR A 221 -4.19 -3.22 -18.40
CA THR A 221 -4.46 -2.24 -17.33
C THR A 221 -5.75 -2.59 -16.61
N HIS A 222 -6.01 -1.97 -15.45
CA HIS A 222 -7.31 -2.13 -14.77
C HIS A 222 -8.49 -1.51 -15.55
N CYS A 223 -8.18 -0.67 -16.54
CA CYS A 223 -9.11 0.00 -17.44
C CYS A 223 -9.23 -0.66 -18.82
N SER A 224 -8.65 -1.85 -18.99
CA SER A 224 -8.72 -2.61 -20.22
C SER A 224 -8.91 -4.09 -19.95
N GLY A 225 -9.60 -4.80 -20.83
CA GLY A 225 -9.77 -6.25 -20.73
C GLY A 225 -11.13 -6.74 -21.22
N ARG A 226 -11.35 -8.04 -21.08
CA ARG A 226 -12.64 -8.68 -21.29
C ARG A 226 -13.56 -8.40 -20.11
N LEU A 227 -14.79 -7.98 -20.40
CA LEU A 227 -15.80 -7.72 -19.38
C LEU A 227 -16.38 -9.02 -18.83
N GLU A 228 -16.30 -9.16 -17.51
CA GLU A 228 -17.00 -10.22 -16.77
C GLU A 228 -17.91 -9.60 -15.72
N VAL A 229 -19.12 -10.15 -15.61
CA VAL A 229 -20.18 -9.71 -14.69
C VAL A 229 -20.56 -10.85 -13.75
N ARG A 230 -20.97 -10.52 -12.53
CA ARG A 230 -21.40 -11.50 -11.53
C ARG A 230 -22.74 -11.09 -10.93
N SER A 231 -23.77 -11.93 -11.06
CA SER A 231 -25.06 -11.70 -10.40
C SER A 231 -25.18 -12.44 -9.09
N ASN A 232 -25.77 -11.78 -8.09
CA ASN A 232 -26.27 -12.43 -6.88
C ASN A 232 -27.77 -12.79 -6.97
N GLN A 233 -28.42 -12.60 -8.13
CA GLN A 233 -29.85 -12.87 -8.27
C GLN A 233 -30.10 -14.33 -8.66
N SER A 234 -30.64 -15.08 -7.69
CA SER A 234 -31.30 -16.38 -7.77
C SER A 234 -30.43 -17.62 -8.06
N ASN A 235 -30.26 -18.48 -7.03
CA ASN A 235 -30.01 -19.94 -7.02
C ASN A 235 -29.07 -20.58 -8.07
N GLN A 236 -28.30 -19.79 -8.81
CA GLN A 236 -27.20 -20.21 -9.65
C GLN A 236 -25.93 -19.53 -9.12
N SER A 237 -24.86 -20.31 -9.17
CA SER A 237 -23.59 -20.15 -8.47
C SER A 237 -22.98 -18.76 -8.55
N ASN A 238 -22.18 -18.47 -7.53
CA ASN A 238 -21.24 -17.36 -7.35
C ASN A 238 -20.18 -17.32 -8.48
N GLN A 239 -20.61 -17.25 -9.73
CA GLN A 239 -19.83 -17.54 -10.94
C GLN A 239 -19.80 -16.30 -11.84
N TRP A 240 -18.61 -15.94 -12.30
CA TRP A 240 -18.38 -14.87 -13.25
C TRP A 240 -18.85 -15.30 -14.64
N SER A 241 -19.52 -14.40 -15.34
CA SER A 241 -20.00 -14.63 -16.70
C SER A 241 -19.49 -13.57 -17.66
N SER A 242 -19.08 -13.97 -18.87
CA SER A 242 -18.71 -13.03 -19.94
C SER A 242 -19.96 -12.46 -20.61
N VAL A 243 -19.85 -11.24 -21.16
CA VAL A 243 -20.95 -10.56 -21.88
C VAL A 243 -20.73 -10.66 -23.39
N CYS A 244 -21.81 -10.87 -24.17
CA CYS A 244 -21.74 -10.91 -25.64
C CYS A 244 -21.71 -9.51 -26.26
N GLU A 245 -20.92 -9.32 -27.32
CA GLU A 245 -20.91 -8.08 -28.12
C GLU A 245 -22.28 -7.70 -28.69
N GLU A 246 -23.12 -8.69 -28.99
CA GLU A 246 -24.43 -8.43 -29.61
C GLU A 246 -25.49 -7.93 -28.61
N ASP A 247 -25.24 -8.13 -27.32
CA ASP A 247 -26.15 -7.80 -26.21
C ASP A 247 -25.55 -6.67 -25.32
N PHE A 248 -24.57 -5.93 -25.84
CA PHE A 248 -23.81 -4.90 -25.12
C PHE A 248 -23.36 -3.78 -26.07
N ASP A 249 -23.83 -2.56 -25.82
CA ASP A 249 -23.61 -1.41 -26.69
C ASP A 249 -22.59 -0.39 -26.13
N GLN A 250 -22.45 0.75 -26.81
CA GLN A 250 -21.54 1.81 -26.39
C GLN A 250 -22.00 2.49 -25.09
N GLN A 251 -23.29 2.64 -24.85
CA GLN A 251 -23.82 3.26 -23.65
C GLN A 251 -23.56 2.38 -22.45
N ASP A 252 -23.70 1.06 -22.59
CA ASP A 252 -23.32 0.08 -21.57
C ASP A 252 -21.82 0.17 -21.26
N ALA A 253 -20.99 0.26 -22.30
CA ALA A 253 -19.54 0.37 -22.17
C ALA A 253 -19.10 1.67 -21.46
N GLU A 254 -19.80 2.78 -21.72
CA GLU A 254 -19.58 4.05 -21.02
C GLU A 254 -19.92 3.94 -19.53
N VAL A 255 -21.00 3.24 -19.17
CA VAL A 255 -21.33 2.96 -17.76
C VAL A 255 -20.24 2.12 -17.11
N VAL A 256 -19.74 1.07 -17.76
CA VAL A 256 -18.65 0.23 -17.23
C VAL A 256 -17.36 1.03 -17.03
N CYS A 257 -16.93 1.80 -18.03
CA CYS A 257 -15.74 2.65 -17.90
C CYS A 257 -15.90 3.70 -16.79
N SER A 258 -17.11 4.22 -16.60
CA SER A 258 -17.44 5.16 -15.54
C SER A 258 -17.42 4.49 -14.16
N GLU A 259 -18.04 3.31 -14.03
CA GLU A 259 -18.09 2.48 -12.81
C GLU A 259 -16.70 2.07 -12.34
N LEU A 260 -15.80 1.71 -13.28
CA LEU A 260 -14.39 1.38 -12.99
C LEU A 260 -13.52 2.62 -12.74
N GLY A 261 -14.04 3.84 -12.90
CA GLY A 261 -13.25 5.07 -12.76
C GLY A 261 -12.30 5.36 -13.93
N CYS A 262 -12.48 4.68 -15.07
CA CYS A 262 -11.54 4.55 -16.17
C CYS A 262 -11.69 5.55 -17.33
N GLY A 263 -12.33 6.70 -17.11
CA GLY A 263 -12.49 7.73 -18.14
C GLY A 263 -13.53 7.37 -19.19
N ALA A 264 -13.40 7.87 -20.43
CA ALA A 264 -14.34 7.60 -21.52
C ALA A 264 -13.96 6.32 -22.27
N LEU A 265 -14.91 5.70 -22.97
CA LEU A 265 -14.64 4.54 -23.81
C LEU A 265 -13.64 4.89 -24.94
N SER A 266 -12.61 4.06 -25.11
CA SER A 266 -11.59 4.21 -26.16
C SER A 266 -11.74 3.15 -27.25
N VAL A 267 -11.90 1.89 -26.86
CA VAL A 267 -12.10 0.74 -27.77
C VAL A 267 -13.18 -0.15 -27.20
N LEU A 268 -14.13 -0.57 -28.04
CA LEU A 268 -15.12 -1.60 -27.75
C LEU A 268 -15.04 -2.65 -28.86
N GLN A 269 -14.40 -3.77 -28.56
CA GLN A 269 -14.16 -4.83 -29.54
C GLN A 269 -13.88 -6.17 -28.85
N GLY A 270 -14.56 -7.20 -29.32
CA GLY A 270 -14.41 -8.59 -28.91
C GLY A 270 -13.27 -9.31 -29.62
N ALA A 271 -12.86 -10.44 -29.04
CA ALA A 271 -11.68 -11.25 -29.38
C ALA A 271 -10.30 -10.64 -29.02
N LEU A 272 -10.24 -9.39 -28.52
CA LEU A 272 -8.98 -8.72 -28.19
C LEU A 272 -8.22 -9.34 -27.00
N TYR A 273 -8.94 -9.94 -26.05
CA TYR A 273 -8.40 -10.39 -24.75
C TYR A 273 -8.54 -11.90 -24.49
N GLY A 274 -8.46 -12.72 -25.55
CA GLY A 274 -8.45 -14.18 -25.49
C GLY A 274 -9.83 -14.87 -25.54
N GLU A 275 -9.83 -16.19 -25.62
CA GLU A 275 -11.04 -17.02 -25.73
C GLU A 275 -11.81 -17.17 -24.40
N VAL A 276 -13.06 -17.61 -24.52
CA VAL A 276 -14.08 -17.61 -23.45
C VAL A 276 -13.96 -18.88 -22.60
N GLU A 277 -13.49 -18.75 -21.36
CA GLU A 277 -13.53 -19.84 -20.35
C GLU A 277 -14.73 -19.73 -19.39
N ALA A 278 -15.38 -18.56 -19.31
CA ALA A 278 -16.51 -18.29 -18.40
C ALA A 278 -17.89 -18.56 -19.04
N PRO A 279 -18.92 -18.94 -18.27
CA PRO A 279 -20.31 -18.98 -18.75
C PRO A 279 -20.74 -17.65 -19.36
N MET A 280 -21.70 -17.67 -20.27
CA MET A 280 -22.22 -16.44 -20.87
C MET A 280 -23.32 -15.82 -20.01
N TRP A 281 -23.30 -14.50 -19.93
CA TRP A 281 -24.39 -13.73 -19.36
C TRP A 281 -25.61 -13.81 -20.28
N THR A 282 -26.79 -13.98 -19.69
CA THR A 282 -28.03 -14.34 -20.42
C THR A 282 -29.03 -13.18 -20.55
N LYS A 283 -28.65 -11.98 -20.10
CA LYS A 283 -29.50 -10.79 -20.21
C LYS A 283 -28.80 -9.71 -21.03
N GLU A 284 -29.56 -9.02 -21.86
CA GLU A 284 -29.09 -7.83 -22.56
C GLU A 284 -29.06 -6.64 -21.58
N PHE A 285 -27.99 -5.85 -21.63
CA PHE A 285 -27.94 -4.58 -20.91
C PHE A 285 -28.50 -3.47 -21.81
N GLN A 286 -29.32 -2.60 -21.22
CA GLN A 286 -29.95 -1.49 -21.92
C GLN A 286 -29.74 -0.20 -21.12
N CYS A 287 -28.48 0.17 -20.91
CA CYS A 287 -28.12 1.37 -20.18
C CYS A 287 -28.44 2.64 -21.00
N GLY A 288 -28.86 3.70 -20.32
CA GLY A 288 -29.00 5.05 -20.86
C GLY A 288 -27.71 5.88 -20.78
N GLY A 289 -26.58 5.31 -20.34
CA GLY A 289 -25.27 5.97 -20.25
C GLY A 289 -25.08 6.89 -19.04
N HIS A 290 -26.04 6.94 -18.12
CA HIS A 290 -26.03 7.86 -16.96
C HIS A 290 -26.16 7.13 -15.61
N GLU A 291 -26.29 5.81 -15.67
CA GLU A 291 -26.30 4.90 -14.53
C GLU A 291 -24.95 4.93 -13.82
N SER A 292 -24.97 4.69 -12.50
CA SER A 292 -23.76 4.64 -11.67
C SER A 292 -23.03 3.31 -11.69
N SER A 293 -23.71 2.25 -12.14
CA SER A 293 -23.20 0.89 -12.25
C SER A 293 -24.05 0.12 -13.26
N LEU A 294 -23.42 -0.85 -13.92
CA LEU A 294 -24.06 -1.78 -14.84
C LEU A 294 -25.18 -2.60 -14.16
N LEU A 295 -25.11 -2.79 -12.84
CA LEU A 295 -26.14 -3.49 -12.04
C LEU A 295 -27.52 -2.80 -12.10
N TYR A 296 -27.52 -1.48 -12.24
CA TYR A 296 -28.76 -0.67 -12.23
C TYR A 296 -29.33 -0.47 -13.62
N CYS A 297 -28.66 -0.95 -14.65
CA CYS A 297 -29.21 -0.89 -15.99
C CYS A 297 -30.40 -1.84 -16.12
N ARG A 298 -31.39 -1.42 -16.90
CA ARG A 298 -32.50 -2.28 -17.26
C ARG A 298 -31.94 -3.49 -18.01
N SER A 299 -32.35 -4.68 -17.61
CA SER A 299 -31.96 -5.92 -18.29
C SER A 299 -33.17 -6.67 -18.82
N SER A 300 -33.13 -7.01 -20.11
CA SER A 300 -34.10 -7.87 -20.80
C SER A 300 -33.56 -9.30 -20.89
N GLY A 301 -34.43 -10.30 -20.82
CA GLY A 301 -34.01 -11.67 -21.09
C GLY A 301 -33.55 -11.78 -22.54
N SER A 302 -32.32 -12.24 -22.76
CA SER A 302 -31.83 -12.59 -24.09
C SER A 302 -32.32 -14.00 -24.44
N GLU A 303 -32.83 -14.20 -25.67
CA GLU A 303 -33.20 -15.56 -26.15
C GLU A 303 -31.95 -16.42 -26.47
N ARG A 304 -30.75 -15.87 -26.33
CA ARG A 304 -29.49 -16.55 -26.65
C ARG A 304 -28.74 -16.96 -25.40
N ASN A 305 -28.50 -18.27 -25.29
CA ASN A 305 -27.64 -18.87 -24.25
C ASN A 305 -26.21 -19.14 -24.74
N THR A 306 -25.87 -18.71 -25.96
CA THR A 306 -24.60 -19.06 -26.62
C THR A 306 -24.06 -17.90 -27.46
N CYS A 307 -22.89 -17.39 -27.10
CA CYS A 307 -22.07 -16.52 -27.94
C CYS A 307 -21.19 -17.35 -28.88
N SER A 308 -20.89 -16.83 -30.07
CA SER A 308 -19.84 -17.43 -30.89
C SER A 308 -18.46 -17.20 -30.24
N PRO A 309 -17.48 -18.10 -30.41
CA PRO A 309 -16.11 -17.88 -29.95
C PRO A 309 -15.55 -16.56 -30.49
N GLY A 310 -14.88 -15.78 -29.63
CA GLY A 310 -14.36 -14.45 -29.98
C GLY A 310 -15.39 -13.30 -29.94
N LYS A 311 -16.64 -13.55 -29.54
CA LYS A 311 -17.69 -12.52 -29.42
C LYS A 311 -17.94 -12.02 -27.99
N ALA A 312 -17.04 -12.33 -27.05
CA ALA A 312 -17.08 -11.72 -25.73
C ALA A 312 -16.60 -10.26 -25.78
N VAL A 313 -17.28 -9.38 -25.07
CA VAL A 313 -16.97 -7.95 -25.02
C VAL A 313 -15.58 -7.73 -24.44
N GLY A 314 -14.71 -7.14 -25.24
CA GLY A 314 -13.49 -6.48 -24.78
C GLY A 314 -13.69 -4.98 -24.77
N LEU A 315 -13.27 -4.32 -23.70
CA LEU A 315 -13.29 -2.87 -23.61
C LEU A 315 -11.95 -2.32 -23.16
N THR A 316 -11.59 -1.17 -23.73
CA THR A 316 -10.48 -0.34 -23.31
C THR A 316 -11.04 1.04 -23.06
N CYS A 317 -10.90 1.53 -21.84
CA CYS A 317 -11.27 2.88 -21.48
C CYS A 317 -10.06 3.82 -21.65
N SER A 318 -10.31 5.13 -21.66
CA SER A 318 -9.26 6.13 -21.81
C SER A 318 -8.47 6.23 -20.52
N GLU A 319 -7.19 5.84 -20.56
CA GLU A 319 -6.31 5.95 -19.40
C GLU A 319 -6.32 7.40 -18.86
N PRO A 320 -6.69 7.64 -17.59
CA PRO A 320 -6.69 8.97 -17.01
C PRO A 320 -5.26 9.45 -16.73
N VAL A 321 -4.23 8.68 -17.05
CA VAL A 321 -2.82 8.96 -16.74
C VAL A 321 -1.99 8.90 -18.02
N ARG A 322 -1.04 9.83 -18.19
CA ARG A 322 -0.09 9.81 -19.32
C ARG A 322 1.26 10.41 -18.93
N LEU A 323 2.29 10.05 -19.70
CA LEU A 323 3.60 10.70 -19.66
C LEU A 323 3.80 11.55 -20.91
N VAL A 324 4.26 12.80 -20.74
CA VAL A 324 4.42 13.77 -21.82
C VAL A 324 5.84 14.33 -21.84
N GLY A 325 6.41 14.49 -23.04
CA GLY A 325 7.67 15.23 -23.22
C GLY A 325 8.95 14.47 -22.87
N GLY A 326 8.88 13.17 -22.57
CA GLY A 326 10.07 12.32 -22.41
C GLY A 326 10.50 11.62 -23.70
N ALA A 327 11.58 10.85 -23.61
CA ALA A 327 12.21 10.17 -24.75
C ALA A 327 11.44 8.93 -25.23
N SER A 328 10.54 8.39 -24.40
CA SER A 328 9.69 7.24 -24.71
C SER A 328 8.27 7.46 -24.17
N ARG A 329 7.33 6.56 -24.48
CA ARG A 329 5.98 6.58 -23.89
C ARG A 329 5.96 6.29 -22.38
N CYS A 330 7.03 5.70 -21.86
CA CYS A 330 7.20 5.31 -20.46
C CYS A 330 8.16 6.24 -19.70
N GLU A 331 8.42 7.42 -20.26
CA GLU A 331 9.23 8.46 -19.66
C GLU A 331 8.61 9.84 -19.92
N GLY A 332 8.61 10.71 -18.93
CA GLY A 332 8.24 12.12 -19.10
C GLY A 332 7.50 12.69 -17.90
N THR A 333 6.80 13.79 -18.14
CA THR A 333 5.99 14.46 -17.14
C THR A 333 4.70 13.72 -16.90
N LEU A 334 4.44 13.36 -15.65
CA LEU A 334 3.21 12.69 -15.26
C LEU A 334 2.05 13.69 -15.27
N GLU A 335 1.08 13.45 -16.15
CA GLU A 335 -0.17 14.18 -16.20
C GLU A 335 -1.34 13.26 -15.91
N VAL A 336 -2.30 13.77 -15.15
CA VAL A 336 -3.55 13.05 -14.86
C VAL A 336 -4.73 13.89 -15.35
N LYS A 337 -5.68 13.22 -15.99
CA LYS A 337 -6.92 13.79 -16.50
C LYS A 337 -8.00 13.72 -15.44
N TYR A 338 -8.56 14.87 -15.09
CA TYR A 338 -9.75 14.93 -14.23
C TYR A 338 -10.77 15.87 -14.84
N GLN A 339 -12.03 15.41 -14.95
CA GLN A 339 -13.15 16.18 -15.52
C GLN A 339 -12.88 16.79 -16.92
N GLY A 340 -12.06 16.12 -17.74
CA GLY A 340 -11.76 16.59 -19.10
C GLY A 340 -10.44 17.33 -19.24
N GLU A 341 -9.85 17.82 -18.14
CA GLU A 341 -8.61 18.59 -18.15
C GLU A 341 -7.40 17.75 -17.74
N TRP A 342 -6.32 17.86 -18.52
CA TRP A 342 -5.01 17.31 -18.17
C TRP A 342 -4.22 18.34 -17.38
N ARG A 343 -3.65 17.94 -16.25
CA ARG A 343 -2.70 18.76 -15.50
C ARG A 343 -1.52 17.92 -15.02
N PRO A 344 -0.32 18.51 -14.90
CA PRO A 344 0.83 17.83 -14.34
C PRO A 344 0.65 17.54 -12.86
N VAL A 345 1.33 16.50 -12.38
CA VAL A 345 1.36 16.10 -10.97
C VAL A 345 2.51 16.78 -10.24
N ASP A 346 2.30 17.18 -8.98
CA ASP A 346 3.33 17.75 -8.12
C ASP A 346 4.31 16.68 -7.62
N TYR A 347 5.59 17.04 -7.46
CA TYR A 347 6.61 16.12 -6.93
C TYR A 347 6.46 15.88 -5.42
N TYR A 348 5.69 16.74 -4.72
CA TYR A 348 5.68 16.80 -3.27
C TYR A 348 5.26 15.47 -2.62
N ARG A 349 6.17 14.88 -1.84
CA ARG A 349 6.00 13.59 -1.12
C ARG A 349 5.78 12.37 -2.03
N TRP A 350 6.34 12.39 -3.25
CA TRP A 350 6.42 11.20 -4.10
C TRP A 350 7.64 10.34 -3.78
N ASN A 351 7.42 9.03 -3.70
CA ASN A 351 8.46 8.01 -3.58
C ASN A 351 8.29 6.97 -4.70
N LEU A 352 9.21 6.01 -4.80
CA LEU A 352 9.18 5.00 -5.85
C LEU A 352 7.98 4.04 -5.73
N LYS A 353 7.47 3.76 -4.53
CA LYS A 353 6.25 2.92 -4.38
C LYS A 353 5.02 3.56 -5.04
N VAL A 354 4.81 4.85 -4.81
CA VAL A 354 3.69 5.57 -5.43
C VAL A 354 3.91 5.70 -6.94
N ALA A 355 5.15 5.93 -7.36
CA ALA A 355 5.54 5.93 -8.77
C ALA A 355 5.27 4.61 -9.48
N ASP A 356 5.49 3.48 -8.80
CA ASP A 356 5.26 2.15 -9.38
C ASP A 356 3.78 1.91 -9.70
N VAL A 357 2.86 2.46 -8.89
CA VAL A 357 1.42 2.45 -9.20
C VAL A 357 1.15 3.20 -10.50
N ALA A 358 1.78 4.35 -10.72
CA ALA A 358 1.64 5.10 -11.98
C ALA A 358 2.21 4.33 -13.17
N CYS A 359 3.39 3.72 -13.02
CA CYS A 359 3.99 2.89 -14.07
C CYS A 359 3.13 1.67 -14.41
N ARG A 360 2.48 1.07 -13.41
CA ARG A 360 1.54 -0.04 -13.60
C ARG A 360 0.25 0.40 -14.31
N ASP A 361 -0.31 1.54 -13.93
CA ASP A 361 -1.50 2.11 -14.59
C ASP A 361 -1.23 2.47 -16.05
N LEU A 362 0.00 2.93 -16.35
CA LEU A 362 0.47 3.21 -17.70
C LEU A 362 0.85 1.95 -18.51
N ASP A 363 0.83 0.78 -17.88
CA ASP A 363 1.40 -0.46 -18.40
C ASP A 363 2.83 -0.24 -18.94
N CYS A 364 3.70 0.28 -18.08
CA CYS A 364 5.08 0.67 -18.39
C CYS A 364 6.11 -0.07 -17.51
N GLY A 365 5.74 -1.22 -16.95
CA GLY A 365 6.61 -2.00 -16.08
C GLY A 365 6.74 -1.38 -14.69
N SER A 366 7.94 -1.41 -14.13
CA SER A 366 8.25 -0.92 -12.78
C SER A 366 8.80 0.50 -12.78
N ALA A 367 8.61 1.22 -11.68
CA ALA A 367 9.20 2.55 -11.50
C ALA A 367 10.73 2.48 -11.34
N VAL A 368 11.44 3.22 -12.19
CA VAL A 368 12.91 3.27 -12.18
C VAL A 368 13.37 4.53 -11.45
N SER A 369 12.80 5.69 -11.78
CA SER A 369 13.20 6.94 -11.14
C SER A 369 12.14 8.03 -11.20
N ILE A 370 12.19 8.93 -10.22
CA ILE A 370 11.40 10.15 -10.15
C ILE A 370 12.33 11.36 -10.08
N ARG A 371 11.93 12.48 -10.70
CA ARG A 371 12.67 13.74 -10.67
C ARG A 371 11.72 14.90 -10.43
N ASP A 372 12.21 15.86 -9.65
CA ASP A 372 11.59 17.17 -9.51
C ASP A 372 12.06 18.06 -10.65
N ARG A 373 11.11 18.62 -11.39
CA ARG A 373 11.38 19.64 -12.40
C ARG A 373 10.74 20.96 -11.97
N GLU A 374 11.59 21.94 -11.71
CA GLU A 374 11.13 23.31 -11.48
C GLU A 374 10.47 23.89 -12.74
N SER A 375 9.35 24.57 -12.52
CA SER A 375 8.43 25.11 -13.50
C SER A 375 7.93 26.46 -13.01
N SER A 376 7.37 27.26 -13.93
CA SER A 376 6.52 28.37 -13.53
C SER A 376 5.36 27.87 -12.67
N GLU A 377 4.98 28.66 -11.67
CA GLU A 377 3.87 28.34 -10.78
C GLU A 377 2.59 28.12 -11.61
N SER A 378 2.00 26.93 -11.47
CA SER A 378 0.84 26.52 -12.24
C SER A 378 -0.09 25.63 -11.39
N PHE A 379 -1.33 25.48 -11.84
CA PHE A 379 -2.27 24.55 -11.21
C PHE A 379 -1.89 23.12 -11.57
N VAL A 380 -1.42 22.39 -10.57
CA VAL A 380 -1.01 20.99 -10.65
C VAL A 380 -1.95 20.12 -9.82
N TRP A 381 -1.89 18.81 -10.04
CA TRP A 381 -2.49 17.82 -9.16
C TRP A 381 -1.53 17.42 -8.06
N ARG A 382 -1.96 17.55 -6.82
CA ARG A 382 -1.30 16.94 -5.68
C ARG A 382 -1.93 15.58 -5.43
N ILE A 383 -1.10 14.55 -5.32
CA ILE A 383 -1.53 13.18 -4.99
C ILE A 383 -0.98 12.83 -3.60
N PRO A 384 -1.82 12.74 -2.56
CA PRO A 384 -1.37 12.30 -1.24
C PRO A 384 -0.87 10.86 -1.29
N TYR A 385 0.37 10.63 -0.83
CA TYR A 385 0.98 9.30 -0.83
C TYR A 385 0.16 8.27 -0.01
N ASP A 386 -0.43 8.69 1.12
CA ASP A 386 -1.27 7.83 1.98
C ASP A 386 -2.50 7.29 1.24
N CYS A 387 -3.07 8.09 0.33
CA CYS A 387 -4.25 7.69 -0.46
C CYS A 387 -3.88 6.55 -1.42
N VAL A 388 -2.77 6.69 -2.15
CA VAL A 388 -2.31 5.65 -3.08
C VAL A 388 -1.88 4.39 -2.33
N GLN A 389 -1.26 4.52 -1.16
CA GLN A 389 -0.89 3.38 -0.32
C GLN A 389 -2.09 2.60 0.23
N SER A 390 -3.25 3.24 0.39
CA SER A 390 -4.49 2.54 0.78
C SER A 390 -5.11 1.70 -0.35
N GLY A 391 -4.51 1.71 -1.55
CA GLY A 391 -4.95 0.94 -2.71
C GLY A 391 -5.90 1.69 -3.64
N SER A 392 -6.12 2.99 -3.43
CA SER A 392 -6.91 3.84 -4.32
C SER A 392 -6.18 4.13 -5.64
N ALA A 393 -6.92 4.29 -6.74
CA ALA A 393 -6.35 4.70 -8.02
C ALA A 393 -5.82 6.14 -7.97
N LEU A 394 -4.81 6.47 -8.79
CA LEU A 394 -4.20 7.81 -8.80
C LEU A 394 -5.21 8.93 -9.03
N ARG A 395 -6.23 8.67 -9.85
CA ARG A 395 -7.29 9.63 -10.18
C ARG A 395 -8.15 9.99 -8.96
N ASP A 396 -8.36 9.07 -8.04
CA ASP A 396 -9.23 9.28 -6.87
C ASP A 396 -8.53 10.12 -5.79
N CYS A 397 -7.20 10.17 -5.85
CA CYS A 397 -6.34 10.90 -4.92
C CYS A 397 -6.02 12.34 -5.36
N LEU A 398 -6.61 12.85 -6.46
CA LEU A 398 -6.25 14.16 -7.01
C LEU A 398 -6.80 15.31 -6.16
N LEU A 399 -5.88 16.14 -5.66
CA LEU A 399 -6.19 17.41 -5.00
C LEU A 399 -5.61 18.57 -5.81
N PRO A 400 -6.40 19.57 -6.25
CA PRO A 400 -5.86 20.71 -6.98
C PRO A 400 -4.97 21.57 -6.08
N ARG A 401 -3.79 21.99 -6.59
CA ARG A 401 -2.84 22.84 -5.86
C ARG A 401 -2.07 23.74 -6.82
N SER A 402 -1.62 24.90 -6.33
CA SER A 402 -0.60 25.72 -7.02
C SER A 402 0.80 25.23 -6.63
N SER A 403 1.64 24.89 -7.61
CA SER A 403 3.02 24.46 -7.39
C SER A 403 3.92 24.93 -8.54
N SER A 404 5.17 25.19 -8.22
CA SER A 404 6.27 25.37 -9.18
C SER A 404 7.07 24.09 -9.41
N SER A 405 6.69 22.99 -8.76
CA SER A 405 7.39 21.70 -8.80
C SER A 405 6.51 20.66 -9.49
N ILE A 406 7.05 20.06 -10.55
CA ILE A 406 6.39 19.07 -11.40
C ILE A 406 7.16 17.74 -11.32
N LEU A 407 6.42 16.64 -11.28
CA LEU A 407 6.97 15.30 -11.28
C LEU A 407 7.26 14.79 -12.70
N ASP A 408 8.52 14.50 -12.96
CA ASP A 408 8.95 13.67 -14.08
C ASP A 408 9.18 12.22 -13.61
N LEU A 409 8.63 11.26 -14.35
CA LEU A 409 8.64 9.83 -14.05
C LEU A 409 9.31 9.05 -15.18
N THR A 410 10.16 8.10 -14.80
CA THR A 410 10.77 7.12 -15.70
C THR A 410 10.42 5.71 -15.23
N CYS A 411 9.80 4.93 -16.09
CA CYS A 411 9.50 3.51 -15.88
C CYS A 411 10.42 2.65 -16.76
N SER A 412 10.46 1.33 -16.50
CA SER A 412 11.34 0.39 -17.20
C SER A 412 10.89 0.04 -18.63
N ASP A 413 9.60 0.25 -18.97
CA ASP A 413 8.93 -0.12 -20.24
C ASP A 413 8.86 -1.64 -20.49
N SER A 414 9.96 -2.37 -20.36
CA SER A 414 10.08 -3.77 -20.82
C SER A 414 10.11 -4.82 -19.74
N ILE A 415 10.41 -4.47 -18.49
CA ILE A 415 10.61 -5.44 -17.41
C ILE A 415 9.85 -5.06 -16.14
N ARG A 416 9.45 -6.03 -15.33
CA ARG A 416 8.94 -5.81 -13.97
C ARG A 416 9.27 -6.98 -13.05
N LEU A 417 9.40 -6.68 -11.77
CA LEU A 417 9.50 -7.69 -10.71
C LEU A 417 8.18 -7.75 -9.94
N VAL A 418 7.57 -8.93 -9.88
CA VAL A 418 6.26 -9.14 -9.23
C VAL A 418 6.38 -10.12 -8.06
N ASN A 419 5.44 -10.04 -7.11
CA ASN A 419 5.38 -10.89 -5.92
C ASN A 419 6.61 -10.81 -4.99
N GLY A 420 7.46 -9.79 -5.11
CA GLY A 420 8.55 -9.53 -4.16
C GLY A 420 8.21 -8.47 -3.11
N SER A 421 9.11 -8.31 -2.14
CA SER A 421 8.96 -7.34 -1.04
C SER A 421 9.38 -5.92 -1.43
N SER A 422 10.12 -5.74 -2.51
CA SER A 422 10.62 -4.45 -2.99
C SER A 422 10.53 -4.34 -4.51
N LEU A 423 10.78 -3.14 -5.05
CA LEU A 423 10.91 -2.95 -6.50
C LEU A 423 12.15 -3.65 -7.08
N CYS A 424 13.08 -4.06 -6.23
CA CYS A 424 14.33 -4.72 -6.57
C CYS A 424 14.33 -6.23 -6.24
N SER A 425 13.19 -6.80 -5.89
CA SER A 425 13.05 -8.24 -5.63
C SER A 425 11.74 -8.78 -6.21
N GLY A 426 11.76 -10.01 -6.70
CA GLY A 426 10.54 -10.70 -7.17
C GLY A 426 10.77 -11.60 -8.37
N ARG A 427 9.68 -12.10 -8.93
CA ARG A 427 9.66 -12.86 -10.19
C ARG A 427 9.78 -11.91 -11.38
N LEU A 428 10.67 -12.24 -12.32
CA LEU A 428 10.89 -11.45 -13.52
C LEU A 428 9.82 -11.70 -14.57
N GLU A 429 9.16 -10.62 -15.01
CA GLU A 429 8.30 -10.61 -16.18
C GLU A 429 8.81 -9.60 -17.22
N VAL A 430 8.80 -10.04 -18.48
CA VAL A 430 9.32 -9.28 -19.62
C VAL A 430 8.22 -9.11 -20.66
N ARG A 431 8.22 -7.95 -21.33
CA ARG A 431 7.30 -7.62 -22.42
C ARG A 431 8.09 -7.07 -23.60
N SER A 432 7.62 -7.34 -24.82
CA SER A 432 8.19 -6.83 -26.07
C SER A 432 7.12 -6.23 -26.97
N ASN A 433 7.44 -5.08 -27.56
CA ASN A 433 6.59 -4.38 -28.53
C ASN A 433 6.86 -4.82 -29.99
N GLN A 434 7.59 -5.93 -30.22
CA GLN A 434 7.89 -6.39 -31.58
C GLN A 434 6.65 -7.03 -32.23
N SER A 435 6.39 -6.66 -33.48
CA SER A 435 5.12 -6.83 -34.24
C SER A 435 4.56 -8.25 -34.40
N ASN A 436 5.24 -9.29 -33.91
CA ASN A 436 4.80 -10.69 -34.01
C ASN A 436 4.59 -11.36 -32.63
N GLN A 437 4.75 -10.63 -31.51
CA GLN A 437 4.47 -11.12 -30.16
C GLN A 437 3.31 -10.33 -29.56
N SER A 438 2.45 -11.01 -28.79
CA SER A 438 1.36 -10.36 -28.06
C SER A 438 1.94 -9.32 -27.11
N ASN A 439 1.21 -8.22 -26.93
CA ASN A 439 1.54 -7.12 -26.00
C ASN A 439 1.33 -7.56 -24.54
N GLN A 440 1.85 -8.73 -24.16
CA GLN A 440 1.56 -9.47 -22.94
C GLN A 440 2.84 -9.72 -22.14
N TRP A 441 2.75 -9.57 -20.83
CA TRP A 441 3.83 -9.88 -19.89
C TRP A 441 4.08 -11.38 -19.82
N SER A 442 5.36 -11.77 -19.95
CA SER A 442 5.78 -13.18 -19.98
C SER A 442 6.87 -13.46 -18.95
N SER A 443 6.78 -14.61 -18.27
CA SER A 443 7.81 -15.06 -17.31
C SER A 443 9.01 -15.70 -18.02
N VAL A 444 10.20 -15.59 -17.45
CA VAL A 444 11.43 -16.17 -18.03
C VAL A 444 11.82 -17.47 -17.31
N CYS A 445 12.35 -18.47 -18.03
CA CYS A 445 12.82 -19.74 -17.46
C CYS A 445 14.18 -19.60 -16.77
N GLU A 446 14.37 -20.24 -15.62
CA GLU A 446 15.67 -20.30 -14.91
C GLU A 446 16.77 -20.96 -15.76
N GLU A 447 16.42 -21.86 -16.67
CA GLU A 447 17.38 -22.54 -17.56
C GLU A 447 17.88 -21.65 -18.70
N ASP A 448 17.16 -20.58 -19.03
CA ASP A 448 17.42 -19.69 -20.17
C ASP A 448 17.81 -18.26 -19.72
N PHE A 449 18.25 -18.13 -18.45
CA PHE A 449 18.58 -16.84 -17.83
C PHE A 449 19.73 -16.98 -16.83
N ASP A 450 20.82 -16.27 -17.07
CA ASP A 450 22.04 -16.38 -16.26
C ASP A 450 22.28 -15.17 -15.35
N GLN A 451 23.43 -15.16 -14.66
CA GLN A 451 23.81 -14.07 -13.76
C GLN A 451 24.03 -12.74 -14.51
N GLN A 452 24.49 -12.78 -15.75
CA GLN A 452 24.83 -11.60 -16.54
C GLN A 452 23.55 -10.95 -17.06
N ASP A 453 22.55 -11.75 -17.41
CA ASP A 453 21.20 -11.25 -17.69
C ASP A 453 20.59 -10.59 -16.44
N ALA A 454 20.75 -11.21 -15.27
CA ALA A 454 20.27 -10.67 -14.01
C ALA A 454 20.95 -9.33 -13.63
N GLU A 455 22.25 -9.19 -13.89
CA GLU A 455 22.99 -7.94 -13.70
C GLU A 455 22.44 -6.79 -14.57
N VAL A 456 22.01 -7.10 -15.80
CA VAL A 456 21.35 -6.11 -16.68
C VAL A 456 19.98 -5.72 -16.12
N VAL A 457 19.17 -6.68 -15.65
CA VAL A 457 17.86 -6.39 -15.04
C VAL A 457 17.99 -5.50 -13.81
N CYS A 458 18.90 -5.84 -12.89
CA CYS A 458 19.12 -5.02 -11.71
C CYS A 458 19.54 -3.60 -12.09
N ARG A 459 20.39 -3.45 -13.11
CA ARG A 459 20.82 -2.13 -13.60
C ARG A 459 19.70 -1.34 -14.26
N GLU A 460 18.86 -1.99 -15.08
CA GLU A 460 17.74 -1.35 -15.76
C GLU A 460 16.71 -0.82 -14.76
N LEU A 461 16.47 -1.54 -13.66
CA LEU A 461 15.64 -1.07 -12.54
C LEU A 461 16.36 -0.04 -11.65
N GLY A 462 17.63 0.25 -11.94
CA GLY A 462 18.50 1.08 -11.11
C GLY A 462 18.79 0.49 -9.75
N CYS A 463 18.52 -0.81 -9.54
CA CYS A 463 18.86 -1.57 -8.36
C CYS A 463 20.38 -1.84 -8.32
N GLY A 464 20.92 -2.19 -7.14
CA GLY A 464 22.36 -2.44 -6.98
C GLY A 464 22.85 -3.71 -7.70
N ALA A 465 23.89 -4.36 -7.18
CA ALA A 465 24.38 -5.62 -7.73
C ALA A 465 23.37 -6.77 -7.53
N LEU A 466 23.53 -7.88 -8.25
CA LEU A 466 22.75 -9.08 -7.99
C LEU A 466 23.09 -9.66 -6.59
N SER A 467 22.07 -9.99 -5.79
CA SER A 467 22.22 -10.64 -4.48
C SER A 467 21.79 -12.11 -4.51
N VAL A 468 20.59 -12.39 -5.04
CA VAL A 468 20.03 -13.75 -5.14
C VAL A 468 19.40 -13.95 -6.51
N LEU A 469 19.64 -15.11 -7.12
CA LEU A 469 18.99 -15.58 -8.34
C LEU A 469 18.42 -16.97 -8.08
N GLN A 470 17.09 -17.08 -7.91
CA GLN A 470 16.43 -18.35 -7.60
C GLN A 470 14.92 -18.32 -7.93
N GLY A 471 14.43 -19.33 -8.66
CA GLY A 471 13.08 -19.32 -9.22
C GLY A 471 11.92 -19.73 -8.32
N ALA A 472 12.15 -20.56 -7.30
CA ALA A 472 11.06 -21.12 -6.47
C ALA A 472 10.52 -20.18 -5.38
N LEU A 473 11.11 -19.00 -5.20
CA LEU A 473 10.84 -18.13 -4.04
C LEU A 473 9.53 -17.31 -4.14
N TYR A 474 9.01 -17.06 -5.35
CA TYR A 474 7.98 -16.02 -5.58
C TYR A 474 6.65 -16.54 -6.17
N GLY A 475 6.31 -17.82 -5.93
CA GLY A 475 5.01 -18.42 -6.27
C GLY A 475 4.91 -19.04 -7.68
N GLU A 476 3.79 -19.74 -7.95
CA GLU A 476 3.54 -20.44 -9.21
C GLU A 476 3.25 -19.51 -10.41
N VAL A 477 3.38 -20.06 -11.61
CA VAL A 477 3.41 -19.35 -12.89
C VAL A 477 1.98 -19.15 -13.44
N GLU A 478 1.46 -17.93 -13.37
CA GLU A 478 0.19 -17.55 -14.02
C GLU A 478 0.38 -16.88 -15.40
N ALA A 479 1.61 -16.48 -15.76
CA ALA A 479 1.91 -15.77 -17.01
C ALA A 479 2.49 -16.70 -18.10
N PRO A 480 2.24 -16.42 -19.40
CA PRO A 480 2.87 -17.17 -20.50
C PRO A 480 4.41 -17.05 -20.46
N MET A 481 5.11 -18.06 -20.97
CA MET A 481 6.59 -18.10 -20.91
C MET A 481 7.22 -17.33 -22.07
N TRP A 482 8.32 -16.65 -21.76
CA TRP A 482 9.14 -15.95 -22.73
C TRP A 482 9.88 -16.96 -23.62
N PRO A 483 9.81 -16.83 -24.96
CA PRO A 483 10.22 -17.91 -25.88
C PRO A 483 11.71 -17.90 -26.27
N LYS A 484 12.50 -16.93 -25.80
CA LYS A 484 13.90 -16.77 -26.21
C LYS A 484 14.85 -16.73 -25.01
N GLU A 485 16.01 -17.34 -25.16
CA GLU A 485 17.10 -17.21 -24.18
C GLU A 485 17.75 -15.83 -24.31
N PHE A 486 18.07 -15.22 -23.16
CA PHE A 486 18.86 -13.99 -23.11
C PHE A 486 20.35 -14.33 -23.03
N GLN A 487 21.17 -13.60 -23.77
CA GLN A 487 22.62 -13.79 -23.79
C GLN A 487 23.29 -12.42 -23.63
N CYS A 488 23.05 -11.78 -22.49
CA CYS A 488 23.63 -10.47 -22.17
C CYS A 488 25.13 -10.56 -21.92
N GLY A 489 25.86 -9.50 -22.27
CA GLY A 489 27.26 -9.29 -21.90
C GLY A 489 27.43 -8.60 -20.55
N GLY A 490 26.35 -8.31 -19.82
CA GLY A 490 26.35 -7.65 -18.51
C GLY A 490 26.57 -6.13 -18.53
N HIS A 491 26.70 -5.50 -19.70
CA HIS A 491 27.00 -4.06 -19.86
C HIS A 491 25.85 -3.28 -20.52
N GLU A 492 24.84 -3.98 -21.00
CA GLU A 492 23.65 -3.45 -21.63
C GLU A 492 22.84 -2.59 -20.66
N SER A 493 22.11 -1.61 -21.21
CA SER A 493 21.26 -0.69 -20.45
C SER A 493 19.82 -1.20 -20.25
N SER A 494 19.40 -2.19 -21.03
CA SER A 494 18.11 -2.87 -20.88
C SER A 494 18.18 -4.29 -21.44
N LEU A 495 17.41 -5.20 -20.83
CA LEU A 495 17.36 -6.62 -21.17
C LEU A 495 16.96 -6.87 -22.63
N LEU A 496 16.11 -6.03 -23.21
CA LEU A 496 15.69 -6.17 -24.61
C LEU A 496 16.78 -5.81 -25.63
N TYR A 497 17.85 -5.11 -25.22
CA TYR A 497 19.01 -4.86 -26.08
C TYR A 497 19.99 -6.04 -26.12
N CYS A 498 19.82 -7.02 -25.24
CA CYS A 498 20.64 -8.22 -25.27
C CYS A 498 20.37 -9.05 -26.52
N ARG A 499 21.40 -9.77 -26.98
CA ARG A 499 21.22 -10.77 -28.02
C ARG A 499 20.29 -11.85 -27.48
N SER A 500 19.35 -12.28 -28.31
CA SER A 500 18.45 -13.39 -27.98
C SER A 500 18.56 -14.53 -29.00
N SER A 501 18.60 -15.76 -28.50
CA SER A 501 18.60 -17.01 -29.28
C SER A 501 17.22 -17.65 -29.19
N GLY A 502 16.75 -18.22 -30.30
CA GLY A 502 15.48 -18.96 -30.32
C GLY A 502 15.61 -20.28 -29.57
N SER A 503 14.89 -20.44 -28.47
CA SER A 503 14.66 -21.72 -27.81
C SER A 503 13.27 -22.22 -28.24
N GLU A 504 13.14 -23.41 -28.82
CA GLU A 504 11.81 -23.96 -29.18
C GLU A 504 10.99 -24.43 -27.96
N ARG A 505 11.36 -24.01 -26.74
CA ARG A 505 10.67 -24.39 -25.51
C ARG A 505 9.62 -23.35 -25.13
N ASN A 506 8.36 -23.74 -25.27
CA ASN A 506 7.20 -22.95 -24.83
C ASN A 506 6.74 -23.30 -23.41
N THR A 507 7.47 -24.17 -22.70
CA THR A 507 7.04 -24.73 -21.41
C THR A 507 8.20 -24.87 -20.44
N CYS A 508 8.04 -24.31 -19.25
CA CYS A 508 8.95 -24.47 -18.11
C CYS A 508 8.30 -25.36 -17.05
N SER A 509 9.09 -26.08 -16.26
CA SER A 509 8.53 -26.82 -15.12
C SER A 509 7.98 -25.85 -14.06
N PRO A 510 6.89 -26.17 -13.34
CA PRO A 510 6.40 -25.33 -12.24
C PRO A 510 7.51 -25.04 -11.22
N GLY A 511 7.60 -23.78 -10.75
CA GLY A 511 8.65 -23.32 -9.84
C GLY A 511 10.02 -23.02 -10.47
N LYS A 512 10.11 -23.04 -11.81
CA LYS A 512 11.32 -22.69 -12.58
C LYS A 512 11.28 -21.34 -13.28
N ALA A 513 10.30 -20.49 -12.96
CA ALA A 513 10.32 -19.10 -13.42
C ALA A 513 11.42 -18.32 -12.68
N VAL A 514 12.14 -17.43 -13.36
CA VAL A 514 13.24 -16.65 -12.78
C VAL A 514 12.71 -15.73 -11.68
N GLY A 515 13.29 -15.88 -10.49
CA GLY A 515 13.18 -14.91 -9.40
C GLY A 515 14.55 -14.32 -9.12
N LEU A 516 14.60 -13.01 -8.91
CA LEU A 516 15.84 -12.32 -8.58
C LEU A 516 15.63 -11.28 -7.49
N THR A 517 16.68 -11.09 -6.69
CA THR A 517 16.81 -10.04 -5.70
C THR A 517 18.11 -9.30 -5.96
N CYS A 518 17.99 -8.01 -6.24
CA CYS A 518 19.12 -7.11 -6.32
C CYS A 518 19.46 -6.59 -4.92
N SER A 519 20.72 -6.25 -4.68
CA SER A 519 21.16 -5.60 -3.45
C SER A 519 20.54 -4.21 -3.39
N GLU A 520 19.89 -3.90 -2.26
CA GLU A 520 19.46 -2.54 -1.97
C GLU A 520 20.71 -1.68 -1.68
N PRO A 521 20.82 -0.48 -2.25
CA PRO A 521 22.01 0.35 -2.07
C PRO A 521 21.95 1.09 -0.73
N VAL A 522 22.03 0.33 0.35
CA VAL A 522 21.97 0.78 1.75
C VAL A 522 23.30 0.45 2.42
N ARG A 523 23.87 1.36 3.22
CA ARG A 523 25.12 1.11 3.95
C ARG A 523 25.16 1.82 5.31
N LEU A 524 26.04 1.32 6.19
CA LEU A 524 26.40 1.98 7.45
C LEU A 524 27.84 2.49 7.38
N VAL A 525 28.05 3.77 7.66
CA VAL A 525 29.37 4.44 7.56
C VAL A 525 29.82 4.98 8.92
N GLY A 526 31.12 4.90 9.21
CA GLY A 526 31.73 5.59 10.35
C GLY A 526 31.57 4.92 11.72
N GLY A 527 30.95 3.73 11.79
CA GLY A 527 30.90 2.94 13.02
C GLY A 527 31.97 1.85 13.11
N ALA A 528 31.98 1.10 14.22
CA ALA A 528 33.01 0.11 14.53
C ALA A 528 32.93 -1.18 13.70
N SER A 529 31.91 -1.35 12.85
CA SER A 529 31.72 -2.51 11.98
C SER A 529 30.77 -2.18 10.83
N ARG A 530 30.65 -3.05 9.83
CA ARG A 530 29.67 -2.89 8.74
C ARG A 530 28.19 -2.87 9.18
N CYS A 531 27.90 -3.34 10.39
CA CYS A 531 26.56 -3.39 10.97
C CYS A 531 26.33 -2.28 12.02
N GLU A 532 27.17 -1.25 12.02
CA GLU A 532 27.11 -0.13 12.96
C GLU A 532 27.60 1.16 12.28
N GLY A 533 26.85 2.25 12.37
CA GLY A 533 27.26 3.55 11.83
C GLY A 533 26.09 4.41 11.36
N THR A 534 26.39 5.47 10.63
CA THR A 534 25.40 6.35 10.00
C THR A 534 24.74 5.65 8.83
N LEU A 535 23.41 5.59 8.84
CA LEU A 535 22.63 4.99 7.75
C LEU A 535 22.62 5.92 6.54
N GLU A 536 23.18 5.45 5.44
CA GLU A 536 23.14 6.11 4.14
C GLU A 536 22.44 5.23 3.10
N VAL A 537 21.71 5.87 2.19
CA VAL A 537 21.04 5.21 1.08
C VAL A 537 21.40 5.93 -0.21
N GLU A 538 21.72 5.16 -1.24
CA GLU A 538 22.00 5.68 -2.58
C GLU A 538 20.72 5.84 -3.39
N TYR A 539 20.59 6.98 -4.07
CA TYR A 539 19.56 7.18 -5.08
C TYR A 539 20.15 7.96 -6.25
N GLN A 540 19.99 7.45 -7.48
CA GLN A 540 20.55 8.04 -8.71
C GLN A 540 22.07 8.34 -8.64
N GLY A 541 22.85 7.50 -7.95
CA GLY A 541 24.30 7.65 -7.83
C GLY A 541 24.78 8.59 -6.72
N GLU A 542 23.86 9.13 -5.91
CA GLU A 542 24.20 9.95 -4.74
C GLU A 542 23.86 9.25 -3.43
N TRP A 543 24.86 9.14 -2.55
CA TRP A 543 24.69 8.68 -1.17
C TRP A 543 24.31 9.84 -0.26
N ARG A 544 23.18 9.72 0.45
CA ARG A 544 22.77 10.71 1.46
C ARG A 544 22.41 9.99 2.77
N PRO A 545 22.62 10.63 3.93
CA PRO A 545 22.24 10.07 5.23
C PRO A 545 20.72 10.06 5.41
N VAL A 546 20.24 9.22 6.31
CA VAL A 546 18.82 9.15 6.70
C VAL A 546 18.56 10.01 7.95
N ASP A 547 17.48 10.79 7.92
CA ASP A 547 16.96 11.61 9.01
C ASP A 547 16.42 10.74 10.16
N TYR A 548 16.67 11.14 11.41
CA TYR A 548 16.20 10.39 12.59
C TYR A 548 14.69 10.55 12.85
N TYR A 549 14.06 11.60 12.32
CA TYR A 549 12.68 11.98 12.67
C TYR A 549 11.66 10.84 12.49
N ARG A 550 11.00 10.47 13.61
CA ARG A 550 9.97 9.41 13.70
C ARG A 550 10.45 7.98 13.40
N TRP A 551 11.75 7.71 13.50
CA TRP A 551 12.26 6.34 13.46
C TRP A 551 12.04 5.59 14.78
N ASN A 552 11.72 4.31 14.68
CA ASN A 552 11.64 3.38 15.80
C ASN A 552 12.39 2.09 15.45
N LEU A 553 12.60 1.22 16.44
CA LEU A 553 13.36 -0.02 16.25
C LEU A 553 12.74 -0.96 15.19
N LYS A 554 11.41 -0.95 15.01
CA LYS A 554 10.74 -1.79 13.99
C LYS A 554 11.05 -1.34 12.57
N VAL A 555 11.13 -0.03 12.34
CA VAL A 555 11.54 0.54 11.05
C VAL A 555 13.02 0.25 10.81
N ALA A 556 13.84 0.37 11.86
CA ALA A 556 15.25 0.06 11.82
C ALA A 556 15.56 -1.43 11.56
N ASP A 557 14.71 -2.35 12.02
CA ASP A 557 14.83 -3.79 11.73
C ASP A 557 14.81 -4.07 10.22
N VAL A 558 14.06 -3.28 9.45
CA VAL A 558 14.00 -3.44 7.98
C VAL A 558 15.34 -3.03 7.36
N ALA A 559 15.89 -1.89 7.76
CA ALA A 559 17.22 -1.47 7.30
C ALA A 559 18.32 -2.47 7.69
N CYS A 560 18.28 -3.02 8.91
CA CYS A 560 19.24 -4.04 9.34
C CYS A 560 19.11 -5.35 8.56
N ARG A 561 17.90 -5.70 8.12
CA ARG A 561 17.65 -6.86 7.26
C ARG A 561 18.17 -6.63 5.84
N ASP A 562 17.92 -5.45 5.27
CA ASP A 562 18.41 -5.07 3.93
C ASP A 562 19.95 -5.04 3.88
N LEU A 563 20.60 -4.82 5.03
CA LEU A 563 22.06 -4.86 5.21
C LEU A 563 22.63 -6.26 5.52
N ASP A 564 21.80 -7.30 5.62
CA ASP A 564 22.17 -8.63 6.12
C ASP A 564 22.89 -8.57 7.49
N CYS A 565 22.39 -7.72 8.38
CA CYS A 565 22.98 -7.43 9.69
C CYS A 565 22.08 -7.84 10.87
N GLY A 566 21.05 -8.66 10.62
CA GLY A 566 20.11 -9.12 11.65
C GLY A 566 19.06 -8.08 12.02
N SER A 567 18.76 -7.94 13.32
CA SER A 567 17.76 -7.01 13.87
C SER A 567 18.39 -5.73 14.40
N ALA A 568 17.65 -4.64 14.48
CA ALA A 568 18.07 -3.38 15.08
C ALA A 568 18.24 -3.52 16.60
N VAL A 569 19.40 -3.11 17.09
CA VAL A 569 19.76 -3.10 18.52
C VAL A 569 19.55 -1.71 19.11
N SER A 570 19.99 -0.68 18.39
CA SER A 570 19.79 0.71 18.82
C SER A 570 19.80 1.68 17.66
N ILE A 571 19.01 2.74 17.79
CA ILE A 571 19.04 3.94 16.95
C ILE A 571 19.48 5.13 17.80
N ARG A 572 20.29 6.02 17.23
CA ARG A 572 20.75 7.25 17.88
C ARG A 572 20.60 8.43 16.93
N ASP A 573 20.15 9.54 17.48
CA ASP A 573 20.15 10.83 16.81
C ASP A 573 21.52 11.47 16.94
N ARG A 574 22.03 12.01 15.83
CA ARG A 574 23.24 12.83 15.77
C ARG A 574 22.91 14.14 15.07
N GLU A 575 22.90 15.22 15.86
CA GLU A 575 22.74 16.59 15.36
C GLU A 575 24.07 17.11 14.78
N GLU A 576 24.01 17.65 13.58
CA GLU A 576 25.11 18.32 12.89
C GLU A 576 24.94 19.85 12.93
N SER A 577 26.06 20.58 12.79
CA SER A 577 26.09 22.05 12.91
C SER A 577 25.40 22.80 11.77
N SER A 578 25.11 22.12 10.66
CA SER A 578 24.55 22.72 9.45
C SER A 578 23.54 21.76 8.84
N GLU A 579 22.42 22.29 8.35
CA GLU A 579 21.49 21.49 7.56
C GLU A 579 22.15 20.99 6.28
N ARG A 580 21.88 19.72 5.95
CA ARG A 580 22.25 19.13 4.66
C ARG A 580 21.07 18.37 4.06
N SER A 581 21.21 18.00 2.79
CA SER A 581 20.23 17.13 2.14
C SER A 581 20.32 15.72 2.74
N VAL A 582 19.20 15.26 3.30
CA VAL A 582 19.03 13.95 3.92
C VAL A 582 17.82 13.25 3.30
N TRP A 583 17.75 11.94 3.48
CA TRP A 583 16.55 11.15 3.19
C TRP A 583 15.64 11.11 4.41
N TRP A 584 14.41 11.58 4.26
CA TRP A 584 13.35 11.31 5.19
C TRP A 584 12.57 10.08 4.73
N ILE A 585 12.28 9.17 5.67
CA ILE A 585 11.61 7.90 5.39
C ILE A 585 10.38 7.80 6.28
N PRO A 586 9.16 7.79 5.72
CA PRO A 586 7.94 7.60 6.51
C PRO A 586 7.92 6.21 7.15
N SER A 587 7.68 6.16 8.47
CA SER A 587 7.61 4.91 9.24
C SER A 587 6.59 3.92 8.68
N ASP A 588 5.47 4.45 8.22
CA ASP A 588 4.30 3.67 7.80
C ASP A 588 4.55 2.98 6.45
N CYS A 589 5.36 3.62 5.59
CA CYS A 589 5.81 3.04 4.32
C CYS A 589 6.65 1.79 4.55
N VAL A 590 7.63 1.84 5.45
CA VAL A 590 8.53 0.70 5.71
C VAL A 590 7.85 -0.41 6.52
N GLN A 591 6.96 -0.05 7.45
CA GLN A 591 6.19 -1.04 8.24
C GLN A 591 5.24 -1.90 7.40
N SER A 592 4.87 -1.43 6.20
CA SER A 592 4.10 -2.24 5.24
C SER A 592 4.88 -3.42 4.63
N GLY A 593 6.17 -3.55 4.96
CA GLY A 593 7.07 -4.57 4.41
C GLY A 593 7.90 -4.10 3.20
N SER A 594 7.78 -2.82 2.83
CA SER A 594 8.54 -2.21 1.73
C SER A 594 10.02 -2.00 2.10
N ALA A 595 10.91 -2.11 1.10
CA ALA A 595 12.33 -1.79 1.27
C ALA A 595 12.56 -0.31 1.59
N VAL A 596 13.67 -0.01 2.27
CA VAL A 596 14.05 1.36 2.68
C VAL A 596 14.16 2.30 1.47
N ARG A 597 14.74 1.82 0.36
CA ARG A 597 14.93 2.56 -0.89
C ARG A 597 13.61 3.03 -1.51
N ASP A 598 12.56 2.22 -1.45
CA ASP A 598 11.30 2.52 -2.13
C ASP A 598 10.53 3.68 -1.45
N CYS A 599 10.90 4.00 -0.20
CA CYS A 599 10.23 4.96 0.68
C CYS A 599 10.97 6.30 0.83
N LEU A 600 12.04 6.54 0.07
CA LEU A 600 12.87 7.75 0.20
C LEU A 600 12.11 9.02 -0.20
N LEU A 601 12.18 10.04 0.66
CA LEU A 601 11.72 11.41 0.37
C LEU A 601 12.86 12.40 0.68
N PRO A 602 13.20 13.31 -0.25
CA PRO A 602 14.26 14.29 0.00
C PRO A 602 13.83 15.32 1.06
N ARG A 603 14.74 15.68 1.96
CA ARG A 603 14.53 16.69 3.02
C ARG A 603 15.83 17.44 3.33
N SER A 604 15.72 18.67 3.85
CA SER A 604 16.83 19.37 4.52
C SER A 604 16.71 19.14 6.03
N SER A 605 17.76 18.62 6.67
CA SER A 605 17.80 18.37 8.12
C SER A 605 19.22 18.51 8.65
N SER A 606 19.37 18.93 9.91
CA SER A 606 20.61 18.83 10.68
C SER A 606 20.72 17.50 11.45
N SER A 607 19.62 16.76 11.58
CA SER A 607 19.56 15.51 12.31
C SER A 607 19.80 14.33 11.38
N ILE A 608 20.71 13.44 11.78
CA ILE A 608 21.01 12.20 11.07
C ILE A 608 21.01 11.02 12.02
N MET A 609 20.72 9.84 11.49
CA MET A 609 20.56 8.64 12.28
C MET A 609 21.79 7.73 12.23
N ASP A 610 22.27 7.37 13.41
CA ASP A 610 23.20 6.26 13.61
C ASP A 610 22.43 4.99 14.02
N LEU A 611 22.68 3.89 13.30
CA LEU A 611 22.05 2.60 13.48
C LEU A 611 23.07 1.56 13.93
N THR A 612 22.68 0.75 14.91
CA THR A 612 23.42 -0.43 15.35
C THR A 612 22.53 -1.65 15.20
N CYS A 613 22.97 -2.62 14.40
CA CYS A 613 22.28 -3.89 14.19
C CYS A 613 22.92 -5.02 15.00
N SER A 614 22.17 -6.12 15.17
CA SER A 614 22.60 -7.31 15.90
C SER A 614 23.60 -8.06 15.03
N LYS A 615 24.89 -7.77 15.21
CA LYS A 615 25.98 -8.54 14.58
C LYS A 615 25.62 -10.03 14.60
N LEU A 616 25.58 -10.65 13.41
CA LEU A 616 25.11 -12.02 13.18
C LEU A 616 25.81 -13.09 14.04
N LEU A 617 26.96 -12.76 14.66
CA LEU A 617 27.71 -13.63 15.55
C LEU A 617 27.62 -13.17 17.01
N PHE A 618 27.16 -14.05 17.90
CA PHE A 618 27.26 -13.83 19.34
C PHE A 618 28.71 -13.60 19.79
N GLN A 619 28.89 -12.91 20.93
CA GLN A 619 30.21 -12.78 21.55
C GLN A 619 30.67 -14.16 22.07
N PRO A 620 31.83 -14.69 21.65
CA PRO A 620 32.33 -15.96 22.16
C PRO A 620 32.74 -15.86 23.62
N ILE A 621 32.51 -16.95 24.36
CA ILE A 621 32.84 -17.11 25.77
C ILE A 621 34.23 -17.74 25.87
N ILE A 622 35.11 -17.13 26.66
CA ILE A 622 36.44 -17.66 26.98
C ILE A 622 36.46 -18.11 28.45
N SER A 623 36.91 -19.33 28.71
CA SER A 623 37.03 -19.88 30.06
C SER A 623 38.31 -20.71 30.22
N VAL A 624 38.67 -21.01 31.47
CA VAL A 624 39.83 -21.84 31.80
C VAL A 624 39.36 -23.02 32.63
N SER A 625 39.83 -24.21 32.30
CA SER A 625 39.61 -25.43 33.09
C SER A 625 40.93 -26.13 33.39
N SER A 626 41.01 -26.86 34.50
CA SER A 626 42.18 -27.68 34.89
C SER A 626 41.74 -29.09 35.27
N SER A 627 42.60 -30.07 35.00
CA SER A 627 42.38 -31.49 35.33
C SER A 627 42.89 -31.89 36.73
N MET A 628 43.67 -31.03 37.40
CA MET A 628 44.18 -31.25 38.76
C MET A 628 43.96 -30.02 39.64
N TYR A 629 43.68 -30.23 40.94
CA TYR A 629 43.38 -29.28 42.03
C TYR A 629 44.34 -28.06 42.16
N GLY A 630 44.46 -27.23 41.12
CA GLY A 630 45.45 -26.15 41.01
C GLY A 630 44.96 -24.89 40.32
N VAL A 631 43.64 -24.74 40.20
CA VAL A 631 42.98 -23.49 39.77
C VAL A 631 42.00 -23.09 40.87
N SER A 632 42.23 -21.93 41.49
CA SER A 632 41.24 -21.25 42.32
C SER A 632 40.32 -20.46 41.40
N GLU A 633 39.05 -20.84 41.31
CA GLU A 633 38.04 -19.98 40.70
C GLU A 633 37.78 -18.77 41.61
N ALA A 634 38.10 -17.57 41.12
CA ALA A 634 37.58 -16.33 41.68
C ALA A 634 37.16 -15.36 40.55
N GLN A 635 35.85 -15.34 40.31
CA GLN A 635 35.02 -14.27 39.73
C GLN A 635 35.49 -13.54 38.47
N GLN A 636 34.82 -13.88 37.35
CA GLN A 636 34.45 -13.06 36.18
C GLN A 636 35.51 -12.24 35.41
N GLN A 637 36.79 -12.16 35.80
CA GLN A 637 37.78 -11.34 35.05
C GLN A 637 39.26 -11.75 35.21
N GLY A 638 39.58 -12.89 35.84
CA GLY A 638 40.93 -13.43 35.89
C GLY A 638 41.00 -14.89 36.36
N ALA A 639 41.97 -15.65 35.85
CA ALA A 639 42.24 -17.04 36.22
C ALA A 639 43.69 -17.21 36.73
N GLN A 640 43.85 -17.92 37.85
CA GLN A 640 45.14 -18.24 38.46
C GLN A 640 45.49 -19.70 38.20
N VAL A 641 46.70 -19.96 37.72
CA VAL A 641 47.18 -21.32 37.42
C VAL A 641 48.52 -21.56 38.11
N LEU A 642 48.66 -22.68 38.82
CA LEU A 642 49.92 -23.06 39.46
C LEU A 642 50.97 -23.49 38.43
N ARG A 643 52.21 -23.02 38.60
CA ARG A 643 53.34 -23.40 37.73
C ARG A 643 53.52 -24.92 37.66
N GLY A 644 53.61 -25.45 36.44
CA GLY A 644 53.74 -26.88 36.16
C GLY A 644 52.42 -27.68 36.17
N SER A 645 51.28 -27.06 36.46
CA SER A 645 49.98 -27.70 36.24
C SER A 645 49.53 -27.62 34.79
N THR A 646 48.71 -28.59 34.37
CA THR A 646 48.09 -28.65 33.05
C THR A 646 46.78 -27.87 33.09
N PHE A 647 46.58 -26.96 32.14
CA PHE A 647 45.33 -26.20 32.03
C PHE A 647 44.86 -26.13 30.58
N THR A 648 43.57 -25.88 30.40
CA THR A 648 42.94 -25.74 29.08
C THR A 648 42.21 -24.41 29.01
N VAL A 649 42.46 -23.64 27.96
CA VAL A 649 41.65 -22.48 27.61
C VAL A 649 40.56 -22.95 26.64
N CYS A 650 39.31 -22.75 27.00
CA CYS A 650 38.16 -23.14 26.21
C CYS A 650 37.53 -21.89 25.59
N CYS A 651 37.38 -21.87 24.28
CA CYS A 651 36.57 -20.89 23.56
C CYS A 651 35.26 -21.57 23.15
N SER A 652 34.11 -20.97 23.44
CA SER A 652 32.81 -21.46 22.99
C SER A 652 31.93 -20.34 22.47
N ILE A 653 30.97 -20.67 21.61
CA ILE A 653 29.97 -19.73 21.11
C ILE A 653 28.60 -20.41 21.17
N GLN A 654 27.54 -19.62 21.33
CA GLN A 654 26.19 -20.14 21.26
C GLN A 654 25.91 -20.66 19.84
N PRO A 655 25.33 -21.87 19.68
CA PRO A 655 25.10 -22.47 18.38
C PRO A 655 24.17 -21.62 17.51
N GLN A 656 24.66 -21.12 16.39
CA GLN A 656 23.88 -20.41 15.37
C GLN A 656 24.03 -21.04 13.99
N TYR A 657 25.27 -21.38 13.60
CA TYR A 657 25.59 -22.02 12.33
C TYR A 657 26.57 -23.18 12.54
N PRO A 658 26.51 -24.24 11.73
CA PRO A 658 27.47 -25.33 11.79
C PRO A 658 28.84 -24.87 11.26
N GLY A 659 29.92 -25.28 11.93
CA GLY A 659 31.31 -25.04 11.49
C GLY A 659 31.99 -23.81 12.13
N GLY A 660 32.95 -23.24 11.41
CA GLY A 660 33.79 -22.12 11.87
C GLY A 660 35.09 -22.55 12.58
N SER A 661 35.90 -21.57 12.98
CA SER A 661 37.17 -21.77 13.69
C SER A 661 37.39 -20.73 14.77
N PHE A 662 38.09 -21.12 15.84
CA PHE A 662 38.52 -20.21 16.90
C PHE A 662 40.01 -19.94 16.79
N GLN A 663 40.38 -18.67 16.89
CA GLN A 663 41.75 -18.20 17.01
C GLN A 663 41.96 -17.62 18.41
N LEU A 664 42.80 -18.28 19.22
CA LEU A 664 43.24 -17.81 20.53
C LEU A 664 44.49 -16.94 20.35
N THR A 665 44.39 -15.67 20.73
CA THR A 665 45.48 -14.70 20.66
C THR A 665 45.99 -14.39 22.05
N SER A 666 47.30 -14.58 22.28
CA SER A 666 47.98 -14.15 23.51
C SER A 666 48.56 -12.75 23.35
N LEU A 667 48.13 -11.83 24.22
CA LEU A 667 48.60 -10.45 24.32
C LEU A 667 49.59 -10.37 25.49
N SER A 668 50.84 -10.74 25.23
CA SER A 668 51.96 -10.59 26.17
C SER A 668 52.99 -9.60 25.62
N LEU A 669 53.70 -8.90 26.52
CA LEU A 669 54.56 -7.74 26.23
C LEU A 669 55.72 -8.01 25.24
N ASN A 670 56.06 -9.27 24.94
CA ASN A 670 57.24 -9.61 24.12
C ASN A 670 56.99 -10.51 22.89
N SER A 671 55.77 -10.99 22.61
CA SER A 671 55.42 -11.71 21.36
C SER A 671 53.95 -12.15 21.35
N ALA A 672 53.20 -11.83 20.28
CA ALA A 672 51.84 -12.33 20.09
C ALA A 672 51.87 -13.75 19.50
N HIS A 673 51.34 -14.72 20.24
CA HIS A 673 51.20 -16.10 19.76
C HIS A 673 49.72 -16.36 19.44
N ASN A 674 49.48 -16.85 18.22
CA ASN A 674 48.16 -17.15 17.68
C ASN A 674 48.00 -18.65 17.53
N TYR A 675 46.95 -19.22 18.14
CA TYR A 675 46.59 -20.63 18.00
C TYR A 675 45.23 -20.72 17.33
N THR A 676 45.12 -21.44 16.20
CA THR A 676 43.84 -21.61 15.50
C THR A 676 43.39 -23.06 15.59
N LYS A 677 42.11 -23.29 15.92
CA LYS A 677 41.48 -24.61 15.92
C LYS A 677 40.08 -24.54 15.31
N PRO A 678 39.63 -25.59 14.59
CA PRO A 678 38.25 -25.68 14.13
C PRO A 678 37.29 -25.77 15.32
N ALA A 679 36.09 -25.20 15.16
CA ALA A 679 35.04 -25.31 16.17
C ALA A 679 34.37 -26.69 16.05
N VAL A 680 34.45 -27.49 17.12
CA VAL A 680 33.80 -28.79 17.24
C VAL A 680 32.72 -28.66 18.30
N ASN A 681 31.46 -28.95 17.93
CA ASN A 681 30.30 -28.72 18.79
C ASN A 681 30.26 -27.28 19.36
N HIS A 682 30.51 -26.29 18.49
CA HIS A 682 30.54 -24.85 18.81
C HIS A 682 31.58 -24.43 19.85
N SER A 683 32.63 -25.24 20.05
CA SER A 683 33.71 -24.97 20.99
C SER A 683 35.08 -25.41 20.46
N ALA A 684 36.15 -24.83 21.01
CA ALA A 684 37.53 -25.23 20.76
C ALA A 684 38.34 -25.18 22.05
N ASN A 685 39.09 -26.25 22.31
CA ASN A 685 39.88 -26.42 23.53
C ASN A 685 41.38 -26.33 23.21
N PHE A 686 42.07 -25.37 23.83
CA PHE A 686 43.50 -25.13 23.70
C PHE A 686 44.22 -25.65 24.95
N LEU A 687 44.90 -26.79 24.81
CA LEU A 687 45.58 -27.48 25.90
C LEU A 687 46.99 -26.92 26.12
N PHE A 688 47.32 -26.57 27.36
CA PHE A 688 48.65 -26.19 27.81
C PHE A 688 49.18 -27.25 28.79
N PRO A 689 50.12 -28.12 28.36
CA PRO A 689 50.60 -29.25 29.16
C PRO A 689 51.25 -28.86 30.48
N ALA A 690 51.96 -27.72 30.51
CA ALA A 690 52.59 -27.18 31.70
C ALA A 690 52.48 -25.65 31.74
N ALA A 691 52.02 -25.11 32.87
CA ALA A 691 51.99 -23.67 33.09
C ALA A 691 53.41 -23.12 33.31
N GLU A 692 53.86 -22.26 32.40
CA GLU A 692 55.17 -21.60 32.41
C GLU A 692 55.00 -20.08 32.57
N PRO A 693 56.04 -19.35 33.04
CA PRO A 693 55.97 -17.90 33.18
C PRO A 693 55.63 -17.16 31.89
N ALA A 694 55.95 -17.72 30.72
CA ALA A 694 55.62 -17.17 29.41
C ALA A 694 54.10 -17.16 29.10
N HIS A 695 53.31 -17.97 29.80
CA HIS A 695 51.85 -18.02 29.64
C HIS A 695 51.12 -16.97 30.50
N HIS A 696 51.83 -16.14 31.26
CA HIS A 696 51.23 -15.00 31.96
C HIS A 696 50.89 -13.90 30.93
N GLY A 697 49.62 -13.51 30.86
CA GLY A 697 49.18 -12.44 29.97
C GLY A 697 47.67 -12.35 29.84
N SER A 698 47.21 -11.56 28.87
CA SER A 698 45.80 -11.49 28.50
C SER A 698 45.52 -12.31 27.25
N TYR A 699 44.44 -13.06 27.25
CA TYR A 699 44.02 -13.93 26.16
C TYR A 699 42.68 -13.47 25.59
N ARG A 700 42.51 -13.65 24.28
CA ARG A 700 41.28 -13.35 23.53
C ARG A 700 40.99 -14.49 22.56
N CYS A 701 39.73 -14.92 22.48
CA CYS A 701 39.24 -15.80 21.42
C CYS A 701 38.60 -14.95 20.30
N VAL A 702 38.96 -15.23 19.05
CA VAL A 702 38.29 -14.70 17.86
C VAL A 702 37.65 -15.87 17.14
N TYR A 703 36.33 -15.84 16.94
CA TYR A 703 35.59 -16.85 16.17
C TYR A 703 35.46 -16.37 14.73
N HIS A 704 35.83 -17.20 13.76
CA HIS A 704 35.72 -16.95 12.33
C HIS A 704 34.74 -17.94 11.71
N LEU A 705 33.82 -17.44 10.87
CA LEU A 705 32.80 -18.23 10.21
C LEU A 705 32.62 -17.76 8.76
N TYR A 706 32.61 -18.71 7.82
CA TYR A 706 32.28 -18.45 6.43
C TYR A 706 30.88 -19.01 6.12
N VAL A 707 29.93 -18.13 5.90
CA VAL A 707 28.52 -18.44 5.56
C VAL A 707 28.00 -17.39 4.59
N PHE A 708 27.01 -17.71 3.75
CA PHE A 708 26.46 -16.75 2.77
C PHE A 708 27.52 -16.09 1.86
N SER A 709 28.56 -16.85 1.48
CA SER A 709 29.67 -16.37 0.64
C SER A 709 30.51 -15.22 1.23
N HIS A 710 30.47 -15.01 2.55
CA HIS A 710 31.23 -13.97 3.25
C HIS A 710 31.89 -14.48 4.52
N ASP A 711 33.02 -13.86 4.90
CA ASP A 711 33.72 -14.10 6.16
C ASP A 711 33.17 -13.22 7.29
N PHE A 712 32.86 -13.84 8.42
CA PHE A 712 32.39 -13.18 9.64
C PHE A 712 33.34 -13.47 10.79
N SER A 713 33.59 -12.47 11.64
CA SER A 713 34.40 -12.64 12.85
C SER A 713 33.78 -11.99 14.09
N SER A 714 33.92 -12.62 15.25
CA SER A 714 33.48 -12.10 16.55
C SER A 714 34.53 -12.33 17.64
N GLU A 715 34.69 -11.38 18.55
CA GLU A 715 35.76 -11.40 19.57
C GLU A 715 35.23 -11.53 21.01
N SER A 716 35.89 -12.37 21.81
CA SER A 716 35.57 -12.53 23.23
C SER A 716 36.02 -11.35 24.07
N ARG A 717 35.53 -11.29 25.30
CA ARG A 717 36.15 -10.49 26.36
C ARG A 717 37.59 -10.99 26.62
N LEU A 718 38.42 -10.13 27.22
CA LEU A 718 39.78 -10.46 27.61
C LEU A 718 39.79 -11.33 28.87
N LEU A 719 40.51 -12.45 28.82
CA LEU A 719 40.81 -13.30 29.95
C LEU A 719 42.22 -12.99 30.45
N ARG A 720 42.37 -12.58 31.71
CA ARG A 720 43.69 -12.40 32.33
C ARG A 720 44.13 -13.69 33.01
N LEU A 721 45.30 -14.21 32.65
CA LEU A 721 45.88 -15.42 33.22
C LEU A 721 47.13 -15.10 34.03
N SER A 722 47.16 -15.47 35.31
CA SER A 722 48.32 -15.32 36.19
C SER A 722 48.93 -16.68 36.54
N VAL A 723 50.25 -16.82 36.42
CA VAL A 723 50.97 -18.07 36.75
C VAL A 723 51.75 -17.90 38.06
N GLU A 724 51.37 -18.63 39.12
CA GLU A 724 51.96 -18.52 40.46
C GLU A 724 52.98 -19.64 40.80
N GLY A 725 53.90 -19.34 41.72
CA GLY A 725 54.96 -20.27 42.18
C GLY A 725 54.45 -21.39 43.09
N LYS A 726 55.17 -22.53 43.10
CA LYS A 726 54.84 -23.79 43.81
C LYS A 726 54.47 -23.57 45.30
N LEU A 727 53.37 -24.16 45.76
CA LEU A 727 53.11 -24.41 47.19
C LEU A 727 54.16 -25.40 47.74
N THR A 728 55.03 -24.92 48.63
CA THR A 728 55.88 -25.79 49.47
C THR A 728 55.02 -26.52 50.48
N VAL A 729 54.82 -27.83 50.28
CA VAL A 729 54.20 -28.71 51.27
C VAL A 729 55.21 -28.97 52.39
N TYR A 730 54.98 -28.42 53.58
CA TYR A 730 55.68 -28.83 54.80
C TYR A 730 55.13 -30.19 55.25
N MET A 731 55.94 -31.25 55.17
CA MET A 731 55.69 -32.50 55.90
C MET A 731 56.26 -32.37 57.32
N PRO A 732 55.49 -32.63 58.40
CA PRO A 732 56.07 -32.78 59.72
C PRO A 732 56.74 -34.16 59.82
N VAL A 733 58.05 -34.14 60.06
CA VAL A 733 58.86 -35.33 60.36
C VAL A 733 58.50 -35.83 61.76
N SER A 734 58.16 -37.12 61.86
CA SER A 734 58.06 -37.87 63.12
C SER A 734 59.45 -38.34 63.57
N GLY A 735 59.77 -38.17 64.86
CA GLY A 735 60.93 -38.71 65.58
C GLY A 735 61.45 -37.71 66.61
N ARG A 736 61.53 -37.97 67.92
CA ARG A 736 61.56 -39.18 68.74
C ARG A 736 60.70 -39.01 69.99
#